data_AF-A0A833T8K1-F1
#
_entry.id   AF-A0A833T8K1-F1
#
_cell.length_a   1.000
_cell.length_b   1.000
_cell.length_c   1.000
_cell.angle_alpha   90.00
_cell.angle_beta   90.00
_cell.angle_gamma   90.00
#
_symmetry.space_group_name_H-M   'P 1'
#
loop_
_entity.id
_entity.type
_entity.pdbx_description
1 polymer ?
#
loop_
_entity_poly.entity_id
_entity_poly.type
_entity_poly.pdbx_seq_one_letter_code
_entity_poly.pdbx_strand_id
1 'polypeptide(L)'
;MRVRSTLLLVVISLLAGVNVSLAFDLPRVLQPLPGEVSIVSIRKLRSHEERGLPSSTIGTLKSMFMSSKVSEKTLKGWLKRGETADDVFIWLKLERKGELFSNPQFATWIKYSDDLSASHPAREKTTISKLTSYFGDEPLSNMIIAAQRNPETQVLATDLQTRQLQYWLDNKKAPADVFKLLELSKAGDKLLENPLATAWLSYATNFKEKTMSKVDESIPILTTHYGDEALSTILIRAMKTPSTANVAGKLHNEQIQLWLDAGKRPRDVFKFLALDKAGDKLLENPQFATWLTYLDDFNSKNTRISRIAVMTNYFGDDKLTAMLFDAMRSPSTAKLAANLQDEQIKRWLYTEKSPRDVFQFLSLSKAGEKLFDHPQFMKWVSYVDDLNTANPDKRTSLMSVLAAHYDSDGLIKMLESAKNVPGSAKLIRELETEQKWLAKGTPDAFFKQLKLDKFDDDVLSNPQLKTWINYMKEYNAANPKYKATLIGTMAANYGELNLVSLLDKATHVKDTAGAAKKLQSELFQRWMQKGWTPEYLFTNVFHLAQEKDELFTNPLVITWGKYLSAYNRENHGKETTIWTMLAATGVNIELVERMVGKLPSDTFSMLRLAEKGDDLLASPQFATWIQYLDDFYLTFPDLRRTMMKTVRRHHDDKSLVKMIISGMKVSSTEKIAKRMERELLKNWNVSRKTRTPDQIFEGLDLELAGKTLFASPFLEIWIQYMATYYKQKPDMITTFLKYYDEDELFQMIKTAKSNPTTEKLASDVEHALSLYKKN
;
A
#
# COMPACT_ATOMS: atom_id res chain seq x y z
N MET A 1 -26.34 37.07 -13.76
CA MET A 1 -25.34 36.71 -14.79
C MET A 1 -24.09 36.16 -14.08
N ARG A 2 -23.70 34.91 -14.35
CA ARG A 2 -22.48 34.19 -13.88
C ARG A 2 -21.72 34.72 -12.64
N VAL A 3 -21.93 34.06 -11.49
CA VAL A 3 -20.84 33.78 -10.54
C VAL A 3 -20.27 32.40 -10.88
N ARG A 4 -18.95 32.23 -10.77
CA ARG A 4 -18.17 31.00 -11.04
C ARG A 4 -16.92 31.04 -10.14
N SER A 5 -16.43 29.97 -9.52
CA SER A 5 -16.82 28.55 -9.60
C SER A 5 -16.76 27.87 -8.22
N THR A 6 -17.61 26.86 -8.01
CA THR A 6 -17.53 25.91 -6.88
C THR A 6 -16.92 24.60 -7.37
N LEU A 7 -15.94 24.03 -6.66
CA LEU A 7 -15.46 22.63 -6.65
C LEU A 7 -14.32 22.55 -5.61
N LEU A 8 -14.06 21.47 -4.85
CA LEU A 8 -14.68 20.14 -4.70
C LEU A 8 -14.72 19.77 -3.20
N LEU A 9 -15.47 18.72 -2.82
CA LEU A 9 -15.83 18.36 -1.43
C LEU A 9 -14.84 17.44 -0.69
N VAL A 10 -14.99 17.42 0.65
CA VAL A 10 -14.38 16.51 1.62
C VAL A 10 -15.03 15.11 1.56
N VAL A 11 -14.24 14.07 1.80
CA VAL A 11 -14.69 12.71 2.17
C VAL A 11 -13.72 12.23 3.28
N ILE A 12 -14.15 11.92 4.50
CA ILE A 12 -14.62 10.61 5.05
C ILE A 12 -14.94 10.87 6.55
N SER A 13 -15.85 10.21 7.30
CA SER A 13 -17.07 9.39 7.07
C SER A 13 -17.71 9.07 8.46
N LEU A 14 -18.78 8.24 8.48
CA LEU A 14 -19.28 7.38 9.59
C LEU A 14 -20.27 7.95 10.67
N LEU A 15 -21.47 7.37 10.63
CA LEU A 15 -22.32 6.90 11.76
C LEU A 15 -23.07 7.94 12.65
N ALA A 16 -24.33 7.71 13.10
CA ALA A 16 -25.27 6.59 12.89
C ALA A 16 -26.76 6.95 13.13
N GLY A 17 -27.68 6.15 12.54
CA GLY A 17 -29.09 5.99 12.97
C GLY A 17 -30.11 6.98 12.38
N VAL A 18 -31.44 6.71 12.27
CA VAL A 18 -32.33 5.51 12.41
C VAL A 18 -33.64 5.88 11.65
N ASN A 19 -34.47 5.02 11.02
CA ASN A 19 -34.45 3.55 10.82
C ASN A 19 -34.24 3.20 9.31
N VAL A 20 -35.07 2.55 8.48
CA VAL A 20 -36.42 1.91 8.53
C VAL A 20 -36.36 0.55 7.78
N SER A 21 -37.15 -0.44 8.20
CA SER A 21 -37.12 -1.82 7.67
C SER A 21 -38.09 -2.10 6.53
N LEU A 22 -37.77 -3.10 5.69
CA LEU A 22 -38.57 -4.33 5.51
C LEU A 22 -37.73 -5.44 4.84
N ALA A 23 -38.20 -6.69 4.85
CA ALA A 23 -37.34 -7.89 4.77
C ALA A 23 -37.65 -8.87 3.61
N PHE A 24 -36.86 -9.94 3.55
CA PHE A 24 -36.92 -11.11 2.66
C PHE A 24 -38.28 -11.85 2.72
N ASP A 25 -38.70 -12.55 1.64
CA ASP A 25 -38.38 -13.99 1.47
C ASP A 25 -38.82 -14.64 0.13
N LEU A 26 -38.39 -15.89 -0.07
CA LEU A 26 -38.74 -16.80 -1.18
C LEU A 26 -39.95 -17.71 -0.80
N PRO A 27 -40.76 -18.22 -1.76
CA PRO A 27 -40.58 -19.64 -2.16
C PRO A 27 -41.04 -19.96 -3.62
N ARG A 28 -41.37 -21.24 -3.90
CA ARG A 28 -41.51 -21.85 -5.25
C ARG A 28 -42.64 -22.92 -5.27
N VAL A 29 -43.16 -23.22 -6.47
CA VAL A 29 -43.99 -24.41 -6.87
C VAL A 29 -45.48 -24.44 -6.45
N LEU A 30 -46.40 -24.41 -7.43
CA LEU A 30 -47.41 -25.45 -7.77
C LEU A 30 -48.41 -24.99 -8.87
N GLN A 31 -49.24 -25.92 -9.36
CA GLN A 31 -50.15 -25.88 -10.54
C GLN A 31 -51.54 -26.45 -10.13
N PRO A 32 -52.64 -26.51 -10.96
CA PRO A 32 -52.96 -25.89 -12.28
C PRO A 32 -54.47 -25.44 -12.46
N LEU A 33 -54.90 -25.13 -13.71
CA LEU A 33 -56.29 -25.13 -14.29
C LEU A 33 -57.31 -24.03 -13.86
N PRO A 34 -58.46 -23.80 -14.58
CA PRO A 34 -58.73 -23.88 -16.05
C PRO A 34 -59.60 -22.72 -16.65
N GLY A 35 -59.58 -22.56 -18.00
CA GLY A 35 -60.62 -21.87 -18.82
C GLY A 35 -60.69 -20.33 -18.77
N GLU A 36 -61.31 -19.60 -19.73
CA GLU A 36 -61.69 -19.88 -21.12
C GLU A 36 -61.68 -18.57 -21.97
N VAL A 37 -61.51 -18.72 -23.30
CA VAL A 37 -61.95 -17.86 -24.45
C VAL A 37 -62.37 -16.39 -24.15
N SER A 38 -61.75 -15.34 -24.72
CA SER A 38 -61.86 -15.04 -26.17
C SER A 38 -60.86 -14.02 -26.77
N ILE A 39 -60.29 -14.41 -27.91
CA ILE A 39 -60.00 -13.66 -29.15
C ILE A 39 -60.01 -12.10 -29.12
N VAL A 40 -58.86 -11.47 -29.46
CA VAL A 40 -58.71 -10.51 -30.58
C VAL A 40 -57.23 -10.37 -31.01
N SER A 41 -56.98 -10.55 -32.31
CA SER A 41 -55.85 -10.13 -33.15
C SER A 41 -54.51 -9.68 -32.53
N ILE A 42 -53.52 -10.57 -32.51
CA ILE A 42 -52.08 -10.22 -32.50
C ILE A 42 -51.46 -10.56 -33.86
N ARG A 43 -50.75 -9.60 -34.47
CA ARG A 43 -49.93 -9.82 -35.67
C ARG A 43 -48.71 -10.70 -35.32
N LYS A 44 -48.79 -12.02 -35.53
CA LYS A 44 -47.59 -12.87 -35.60
C LYS A 44 -46.79 -12.51 -36.86
N LEU A 45 -45.61 -11.92 -36.68
CA LEU A 45 -44.60 -11.82 -37.73
C LEU A 45 -44.09 -13.24 -38.07
N ARG A 46 -43.80 -13.46 -39.37
CA ARG A 46 -43.42 -14.77 -39.90
C ARG A 46 -41.94 -15.06 -39.70
N SER A 47 -41.63 -16.17 -39.04
CA SER A 47 -40.40 -16.96 -39.29
C SER A 47 -40.57 -18.41 -38.82
N HIS A 48 -41.55 -19.13 -39.39
CA HIS A 48 -41.49 -20.59 -39.35
C HIS A 48 -40.44 -21.06 -40.35
N GLU A 49 -39.30 -21.53 -39.84
CA GLU A 49 -38.57 -22.57 -40.55
C GLU A 49 -39.43 -23.84 -40.54
N GLU A 50 -39.46 -24.55 -41.66
CA GLU A 50 -40.19 -25.81 -41.81
C GLU A 50 -39.45 -26.92 -41.05
N ARG A 51 -39.88 -27.17 -39.81
CA ARG A 51 -39.32 -28.23 -38.94
C ARG A 51 -40.25 -29.43 -38.94
N GLY A 52 -39.77 -30.53 -39.51
CA GLY A 52 -40.50 -31.79 -39.58
C GLY A 52 -39.86 -32.75 -40.58
N LEU A 53 -40.27 -34.02 -40.52
CA LEU A 53 -39.97 -34.98 -41.59
C LEU A 53 -40.61 -34.50 -42.90
N PRO A 54 -39.96 -34.69 -44.06
CA PRO A 54 -40.54 -34.31 -45.34
C PRO A 54 -41.83 -35.11 -45.57
N SER A 55 -42.87 -34.48 -46.12
CA SER A 55 -44.19 -35.11 -46.31
C SER A 55 -44.75 -34.82 -47.70
N SER A 56 -45.16 -35.86 -48.42
CA SER A 56 -45.64 -35.77 -49.81
C SER A 56 -46.67 -36.87 -50.06
N THR A 57 -47.95 -36.52 -50.20
CA THR A 57 -49.05 -37.49 -50.40
C THR A 57 -48.86 -38.35 -51.65
N ILE A 58 -48.31 -37.74 -52.71
CA ILE A 58 -47.93 -38.43 -53.96
C ILE A 58 -46.67 -39.28 -53.72
N GLY A 59 -45.71 -38.79 -52.94
CA GLY A 59 -44.52 -39.54 -52.54
C GLY A 59 -44.82 -40.80 -51.74
N THR A 60 -45.75 -40.74 -50.78
CA THR A 60 -46.19 -41.91 -50.00
C THR A 60 -46.78 -43.00 -50.91
N LEU A 61 -47.65 -42.65 -51.86
CA LEU A 61 -48.19 -43.57 -52.86
C LEU A 61 -47.08 -44.16 -53.75
N LYS A 62 -46.18 -43.32 -54.28
CA LYS A 62 -45.03 -43.74 -55.10
C LYS A 62 -44.11 -44.71 -54.34
N SER A 63 -43.94 -44.52 -53.02
CA SER A 63 -43.16 -45.42 -52.16
C SER A 63 -43.72 -46.86 -52.08
N MET A 64 -45.03 -47.06 -52.24
CA MET A 64 -45.65 -48.40 -52.14
C MET A 64 -45.18 -49.34 -53.25
N PHE A 65 -44.87 -48.79 -54.42
CA PHE A 65 -44.41 -49.53 -55.61
C PHE A 65 -42.88 -49.60 -55.74
N MET A 66 -42.13 -49.09 -54.77
CA MET A 66 -40.66 -49.10 -54.77
C MET A 66 -40.09 -50.40 -54.19
N SER A 67 -39.10 -50.95 -54.89
CA SER A 67 -38.25 -52.07 -54.43
C SER A 67 -37.59 -51.77 -53.08
N SER A 68 -37.54 -52.77 -52.20
CA SER A 68 -36.79 -52.72 -50.92
C SER A 68 -35.26 -52.60 -51.09
N LYS A 69 -34.75 -52.80 -52.32
CA LYS A 69 -33.36 -52.55 -52.71
C LYS A 69 -33.34 -51.72 -53.99
N VAL A 70 -32.95 -50.45 -53.88
CA VAL A 70 -32.84 -49.52 -55.01
C VAL A 70 -31.55 -49.77 -55.79
N SER A 71 -31.62 -49.71 -57.12
CA SER A 71 -30.45 -49.93 -57.99
C SER A 71 -29.70 -48.62 -58.28
N GLU A 72 -28.41 -48.71 -58.58
CA GLU A 72 -27.61 -47.53 -58.98
C GLU A 72 -28.15 -46.88 -60.27
N LYS A 73 -28.74 -47.68 -61.19
CA LYS A 73 -29.45 -47.18 -62.38
C LYS A 73 -30.67 -46.34 -61.99
N THR A 74 -31.36 -46.69 -60.90
CA THR A 74 -32.47 -45.92 -60.34
C THR A 74 -31.98 -44.60 -59.74
N LEU A 75 -30.93 -44.62 -58.93
CA LEU A 75 -30.33 -43.42 -58.32
C LEU A 75 -29.85 -42.43 -59.39
N LYS A 76 -29.10 -42.89 -60.40
CA LYS A 76 -28.67 -42.07 -61.54
C LYS A 76 -29.85 -41.56 -62.38
N GLY A 77 -30.97 -42.30 -62.39
CA GLY A 77 -32.22 -41.88 -63.02
C GLY A 77 -32.95 -40.76 -62.27
N TRP A 78 -32.95 -40.79 -60.94
CA TRP A 78 -33.47 -39.70 -60.08
C TRP A 78 -32.61 -38.45 -60.18
N LEU A 79 -31.28 -38.62 -60.09
CA LEU A 79 -30.31 -37.52 -60.15
C LEU A 79 -30.42 -36.74 -61.48
N LYS A 80 -30.56 -37.46 -62.61
CA LYS A 80 -30.78 -36.86 -63.94
C LYS A 80 -32.11 -36.11 -64.09
N ARG A 81 -33.08 -36.34 -63.21
CA ARG A 81 -34.37 -35.63 -63.19
C ARG A 81 -34.43 -34.51 -62.16
N GLY A 82 -33.41 -34.36 -61.31
CA GLY A 82 -33.42 -33.40 -60.20
C GLY A 82 -34.51 -33.71 -59.16
N GLU A 83 -34.82 -34.99 -58.92
CA GLU A 83 -35.82 -35.36 -57.92
C GLU A 83 -35.28 -35.06 -56.51
N THR A 84 -36.10 -34.45 -55.65
CA THR A 84 -35.60 -33.87 -54.38
C THR A 84 -35.07 -34.95 -53.43
N ALA A 85 -34.11 -34.59 -52.57
CA ALA A 85 -33.66 -35.50 -51.51
C ALA A 85 -34.81 -35.82 -50.53
N ASP A 86 -35.72 -34.87 -50.32
CA ASP A 86 -36.91 -34.97 -49.48
C ASP A 86 -37.88 -36.03 -50.01
N ASP A 87 -38.23 -35.98 -51.30
CA ASP A 87 -39.03 -37.01 -51.98
C ASP A 87 -38.36 -38.40 -51.91
N VAL A 88 -37.04 -38.46 -52.14
CA VAL A 88 -36.29 -39.73 -52.09
C VAL A 88 -36.19 -40.27 -50.65
N PHE A 89 -36.20 -39.42 -49.61
CA PHE A 89 -36.30 -39.84 -48.21
C PHE A 89 -37.61 -40.58 -47.93
N ILE A 90 -38.72 -40.08 -48.48
CA ILE A 90 -40.06 -40.67 -48.38
C ILE A 90 -40.13 -41.98 -49.20
N TRP A 91 -39.60 -42.01 -50.44
CA TRP A 91 -39.61 -43.23 -51.27
C TRP A 91 -38.77 -44.37 -50.68
N LEU A 92 -37.71 -44.03 -49.92
CA LEU A 92 -36.89 -44.95 -49.15
C LEU A 92 -37.46 -45.29 -47.76
N LYS A 93 -38.64 -44.75 -47.41
CA LYS A 93 -39.43 -45.05 -46.19
C LYS A 93 -38.67 -44.73 -44.89
N LEU A 94 -37.86 -43.67 -44.91
CA LEU A 94 -36.99 -43.25 -43.81
C LEU A 94 -37.70 -42.42 -42.73
N GLU A 95 -39.00 -42.13 -42.91
CA GLU A 95 -39.85 -41.38 -41.96
C GLU A 95 -40.08 -42.10 -40.61
N ARG A 96 -39.78 -43.41 -40.53
CA ARG A 96 -40.03 -44.23 -39.32
C ARG A 96 -39.07 -43.88 -38.19
N LYS A 97 -39.56 -43.15 -37.19
CA LYS A 97 -38.84 -42.86 -35.94
C LYS A 97 -38.46 -44.15 -35.21
N GLY A 98 -37.17 -44.34 -34.93
CA GLY A 98 -36.64 -45.44 -34.12
C GLY A 98 -35.35 -46.05 -34.69
N GLU A 99 -35.33 -46.33 -36.01
CA GLU A 99 -34.32 -47.25 -36.61
C GLU A 99 -33.50 -46.61 -37.74
N LEU A 100 -33.52 -45.28 -37.89
CA LEU A 100 -32.96 -44.57 -39.06
C LEU A 100 -31.53 -45.00 -39.40
N PHE A 101 -30.65 -45.10 -38.40
CA PHE A 101 -29.23 -45.46 -38.60
C PHE A 101 -29.03 -46.94 -38.93
N SER A 102 -29.93 -47.82 -38.47
CA SER A 102 -29.89 -49.26 -38.75
C SER A 102 -30.56 -49.63 -40.08
N ASN A 103 -31.30 -48.72 -40.71
CA ASN A 103 -31.95 -48.94 -42.00
C ASN A 103 -30.93 -48.83 -43.15
N PRO A 104 -30.65 -49.89 -43.93
CA PRO A 104 -29.66 -49.84 -45.02
C PRO A 104 -29.98 -48.83 -46.13
N GLN A 105 -31.25 -48.40 -46.26
CA GLN A 105 -31.62 -47.35 -47.20
C GLN A 105 -31.19 -45.95 -46.75
N PHE A 106 -30.82 -45.74 -45.47
CA PHE A 106 -30.34 -44.45 -45.00
C PHE A 106 -28.97 -44.09 -45.58
N ALA A 107 -28.03 -45.03 -45.63
CA ALA A 107 -26.76 -44.84 -46.33
C ALA A 107 -26.95 -44.61 -47.84
N THR A 108 -27.96 -45.26 -48.43
CA THR A 108 -28.35 -45.06 -49.84
C THR A 108 -28.90 -43.65 -50.08
N TRP A 109 -29.69 -43.11 -49.14
CA TRP A 109 -30.17 -41.72 -49.16
C TRP A 109 -29.06 -40.70 -48.97
N ILE A 110 -28.14 -40.93 -48.02
CA ILE A 110 -27.00 -40.05 -47.77
C ILE A 110 -26.18 -39.89 -49.05
N LYS A 111 -25.84 -41.01 -49.71
CA LYS A 111 -25.14 -40.97 -51.01
C LYS A 111 -25.93 -40.18 -52.06
N TYR A 112 -27.25 -40.42 -52.19
CA TYR A 112 -28.08 -39.68 -53.15
C TYR A 112 -28.10 -38.18 -52.87
N SER A 113 -28.23 -37.78 -51.61
CA SER A 113 -28.24 -36.39 -51.18
C SER A 113 -26.87 -35.72 -51.37
N ASP A 114 -25.76 -36.45 -51.18
CA ASP A 114 -24.41 -35.98 -51.48
C ASP A 114 -24.19 -35.81 -53.00
N ASP A 115 -24.58 -36.81 -53.83
CA ASP A 115 -24.53 -36.76 -55.30
C ASP A 115 -25.38 -35.58 -55.85
N LEU A 116 -26.56 -35.34 -55.26
CA LEU A 116 -27.45 -34.22 -55.59
C LEU A 116 -26.85 -32.87 -55.18
N SER A 117 -26.24 -32.78 -53.99
CA SER A 117 -25.54 -31.58 -53.52
C SER A 117 -24.35 -31.23 -54.41
N ALA A 118 -23.54 -32.23 -54.80
CA ALA A 118 -22.37 -32.05 -55.65
C ALA A 118 -22.71 -31.66 -57.10
N SER A 119 -23.85 -32.14 -57.63
CA SER A 119 -24.32 -31.78 -58.97
C SER A 119 -24.98 -30.40 -59.05
N HIS A 120 -25.52 -29.87 -57.94
CA HIS A 120 -26.19 -28.56 -57.90
C HIS A 120 -25.77 -27.67 -56.70
N PRO A 121 -24.47 -27.35 -56.50
CA PRO A 121 -23.98 -26.75 -55.25
C PRO A 121 -24.56 -25.37 -54.89
N ALA A 122 -25.06 -24.63 -55.88
CA ALA A 122 -25.66 -23.30 -55.69
C ALA A 122 -27.17 -23.33 -55.36
N ARG A 123 -27.78 -24.52 -55.26
CA ARG A 123 -29.21 -24.71 -54.99
C ARG A 123 -29.50 -25.68 -53.84
N GLU A 124 -28.67 -26.71 -53.70
CA GLU A 124 -28.94 -27.83 -52.79
C GLU A 124 -28.29 -27.64 -51.42
N LYS A 125 -29.09 -27.83 -50.36
CA LYS A 125 -28.59 -27.91 -48.99
C LYS A 125 -27.82 -29.22 -48.80
N THR A 126 -26.69 -29.16 -48.09
CA THR A 126 -25.92 -30.35 -47.72
C THR A 126 -26.76 -31.37 -46.95
N THR A 127 -26.45 -32.65 -47.10
CA THR A 127 -27.15 -33.77 -46.46
C THR A 127 -27.33 -33.59 -44.94
N ILE A 128 -26.29 -33.08 -44.26
CA ILE A 128 -26.37 -32.80 -42.82
C ILE A 128 -27.27 -31.60 -42.51
N SER A 129 -27.30 -30.56 -43.35
CA SER A 129 -28.24 -29.44 -43.19
C SER A 129 -29.69 -29.88 -43.38
N LYS A 130 -29.97 -30.86 -44.26
CA LYS A 130 -31.31 -31.43 -44.44
C LYS A 130 -31.74 -32.25 -43.22
N LEU A 131 -30.84 -33.09 -42.70
CA LEU A 131 -31.07 -33.80 -41.43
C LEU A 131 -31.33 -32.82 -40.27
N THR A 132 -30.60 -31.71 -40.18
CA THR A 132 -30.84 -30.69 -39.15
C THR A 132 -32.22 -30.03 -39.30
N SER A 133 -32.73 -29.79 -40.53
CA SER A 133 -34.12 -29.31 -40.69
C SER A 133 -35.18 -30.37 -40.33
N TYR A 134 -34.91 -31.65 -40.57
CA TYR A 134 -35.87 -32.72 -40.26
C TYR A 134 -35.99 -33.00 -38.75
N PHE A 135 -34.86 -32.98 -38.03
CA PHE A 135 -34.76 -33.44 -36.64
C PHE A 135 -34.43 -32.34 -35.62
N GLY A 136 -33.83 -31.22 -36.05
CA GLY A 136 -33.21 -30.23 -35.17
C GLY A 136 -31.82 -30.65 -34.68
N ASP A 137 -30.99 -29.67 -34.28
CA ASP A 137 -29.59 -29.91 -33.87
C ASP A 137 -29.45 -30.91 -32.71
N GLU A 138 -30.22 -30.71 -31.62
CA GLU A 138 -30.13 -31.55 -30.41
C GLU A 138 -30.65 -32.98 -30.62
N PRO A 139 -31.86 -33.22 -31.16
CA PRO A 139 -32.30 -34.59 -31.42
C PRO A 139 -31.42 -35.33 -32.43
N LEU A 140 -30.92 -34.63 -33.46
CA LEU A 140 -29.99 -35.22 -34.43
C LEU A 140 -28.66 -35.62 -33.78
N SER A 141 -28.06 -34.76 -32.96
CA SER A 141 -26.81 -35.08 -32.27
C SER A 141 -27.01 -36.26 -31.29
N ASN A 142 -28.09 -36.25 -30.50
CA ASN A 142 -28.43 -37.37 -29.62
C ASN A 142 -28.64 -38.69 -30.40
N MET A 143 -29.25 -38.67 -31.59
CA MET A 143 -29.38 -39.84 -32.46
C MET A 143 -28.02 -40.33 -33.01
N ILE A 144 -27.14 -39.41 -33.41
CA ILE A 144 -25.78 -39.73 -33.87
C ILE A 144 -24.95 -40.34 -32.73
N ILE A 145 -24.95 -39.72 -31.55
CA ILE A 145 -24.21 -40.17 -30.35
C ILE A 145 -24.71 -41.55 -29.89
N ALA A 146 -26.02 -41.82 -29.97
CA ALA A 146 -26.56 -43.15 -29.73
C ALA A 146 -26.07 -44.17 -30.78
N ALA A 147 -26.08 -43.82 -32.07
CA ALA A 147 -25.61 -44.69 -33.14
C ALA A 147 -24.08 -44.95 -33.09
N GLN A 148 -23.28 -44.04 -32.55
CA GLN A 148 -21.85 -44.26 -32.29
C GLN A 148 -21.58 -45.33 -31.21
N ARG A 149 -22.58 -45.68 -30.38
CA ARG A 149 -22.47 -46.73 -29.35
C ARG A 149 -22.76 -48.14 -29.88
N ASN A 150 -23.33 -48.28 -31.10
CA ASN A 150 -23.50 -49.58 -31.78
C ASN A 150 -22.39 -49.76 -32.84
N PRO A 151 -21.53 -50.80 -32.76
CA PRO A 151 -20.48 -51.08 -33.74
C PRO A 151 -20.95 -51.12 -35.20
N GLU A 152 -22.17 -51.61 -35.48
CA GLU A 152 -22.70 -51.72 -36.85
C GLU A 152 -22.93 -50.35 -37.51
N THR A 153 -23.34 -49.35 -36.71
CA THR A 153 -23.67 -48.00 -37.17
C THR A 153 -22.57 -46.98 -36.86
N GLN A 154 -21.55 -47.36 -36.08
CA GLN A 154 -20.49 -46.48 -35.57
C GLN A 154 -19.76 -45.72 -36.69
N VAL A 155 -19.44 -46.38 -37.80
CA VAL A 155 -18.71 -45.76 -38.93
C VAL A 155 -19.54 -44.64 -39.57
N LEU A 156 -20.80 -44.92 -39.91
CA LEU A 156 -21.72 -43.96 -40.51
C LEU A 156 -22.05 -42.81 -39.55
N ALA A 157 -22.24 -43.13 -38.26
CA ALA A 157 -22.50 -42.14 -37.23
C ALA A 157 -21.28 -41.23 -37.00
N THR A 158 -20.05 -41.73 -37.12
CA THR A 158 -18.84 -40.92 -36.96
C THR A 158 -18.56 -40.01 -38.17
N ASP A 159 -18.86 -40.45 -39.39
CA ASP A 159 -18.92 -39.58 -40.57
C ASP A 159 -19.95 -38.46 -40.37
N LEU A 160 -21.18 -38.81 -40.01
CA LEU A 160 -22.24 -37.84 -39.74
C LEU A 160 -21.92 -36.89 -38.57
N GLN A 161 -21.24 -37.35 -37.52
CA GLN A 161 -20.78 -36.49 -36.41
C GLN A 161 -19.72 -35.48 -36.88
N THR A 162 -18.80 -35.91 -37.76
CA THR A 162 -17.78 -35.05 -38.36
C THR A 162 -18.41 -33.99 -39.26
N ARG A 163 -19.38 -34.40 -40.10
CA ARG A 163 -20.19 -33.49 -40.94
C ARG A 163 -21.02 -32.52 -40.10
N GLN A 164 -21.57 -32.96 -38.96
CA GLN A 164 -22.34 -32.11 -38.03
C GLN A 164 -21.44 -31.02 -37.41
N LEU A 165 -20.24 -31.38 -36.95
CA LEU A 165 -19.26 -30.43 -36.44
C LEU A 165 -18.83 -29.42 -37.53
N GLN A 166 -18.55 -29.88 -38.74
CA GLN A 166 -18.20 -28.97 -39.84
C GLN A 166 -19.35 -28.02 -40.18
N TYR A 167 -20.58 -28.52 -40.29
CA TYR A 167 -21.78 -27.70 -40.53
C TYR A 167 -22.02 -26.66 -39.42
N TRP A 168 -21.80 -27.01 -38.15
CA TRP A 168 -21.88 -26.06 -37.04
C TRP A 168 -20.79 -24.98 -37.10
N LEU A 169 -19.58 -25.35 -37.53
CA LEU A 169 -18.44 -24.43 -37.71
C LEU A 169 -18.64 -23.49 -38.92
N ASP A 170 -19.33 -23.94 -39.97
CA ASP A 170 -19.74 -23.11 -41.11
C ASP A 170 -20.86 -22.13 -40.74
N ASN A 171 -21.81 -22.57 -39.91
CA ASN A 171 -22.90 -21.73 -39.40
C ASN A 171 -22.55 -20.98 -38.09
N LYS A 172 -21.26 -20.91 -37.72
CA LYS A 172 -20.73 -20.18 -36.55
C LYS A 172 -21.48 -20.46 -35.24
N LYS A 173 -21.88 -21.71 -34.98
CA LYS A 173 -22.50 -22.10 -33.70
C LYS A 173 -21.45 -22.08 -32.57
N ALA A 174 -21.75 -21.44 -31.45
CA ALA A 174 -20.79 -21.25 -30.37
C ALA A 174 -20.29 -22.59 -29.77
N PRO A 175 -18.98 -22.77 -29.50
CA PRO A 175 -18.43 -23.95 -28.85
C PRO A 175 -19.10 -24.28 -27.51
N ALA A 176 -19.59 -23.28 -26.77
CA ALA A 176 -20.33 -23.47 -25.52
C ALA A 176 -21.68 -24.19 -25.70
N ASP A 177 -22.32 -24.05 -26.86
CA ASP A 177 -23.55 -24.79 -27.19
C ASP A 177 -23.24 -26.17 -27.79
N VAL A 178 -22.19 -26.26 -28.62
CA VAL A 178 -21.70 -27.57 -29.11
C VAL A 178 -21.27 -28.48 -27.96
N PHE A 179 -20.69 -27.94 -26.88
CA PHE A 179 -20.38 -28.70 -25.66
C PHE A 179 -21.62 -29.36 -25.03
N LYS A 180 -22.77 -28.68 -25.06
CA LYS A 180 -24.06 -29.18 -24.53
C LYS A 180 -24.66 -30.23 -25.49
N LEU A 181 -24.66 -29.94 -26.79
CA LEU A 181 -25.22 -30.80 -27.84
C LEU A 181 -24.50 -32.17 -27.92
N LEU A 182 -23.19 -32.19 -27.63
CA LEU A 182 -22.37 -33.41 -27.57
C LEU A 182 -22.47 -34.18 -26.23
N GLU A 183 -23.44 -33.84 -25.37
CA GLU A 183 -23.61 -34.38 -24.00
C GLU A 183 -22.40 -34.24 -23.06
N LEU A 184 -21.37 -33.44 -23.39
CA LEU A 184 -20.07 -33.45 -22.67
C LEU A 184 -20.16 -32.98 -21.21
N SER A 185 -21.18 -32.19 -20.88
CA SER A 185 -21.52 -31.82 -19.50
C SER A 185 -21.84 -33.02 -18.59
N LYS A 186 -22.17 -34.19 -19.17
CA LYS A 186 -22.46 -35.44 -18.45
C LYS A 186 -21.23 -36.33 -18.23
N ALA A 187 -20.07 -35.98 -18.80
CA ALA A 187 -18.88 -36.84 -18.79
C ALA A 187 -18.09 -36.80 -17.45
N GLY A 188 -18.23 -35.74 -16.66
CA GLY A 188 -17.58 -35.59 -15.35
C GLY A 188 -16.06 -35.73 -15.42
N ASP A 189 -15.48 -36.33 -14.38
CA ASP A 189 -14.03 -36.62 -14.27
C ASP A 189 -13.44 -37.43 -15.43
N LYS A 190 -14.27 -38.08 -16.26
CA LYS A 190 -13.86 -38.84 -17.45
C LYS A 190 -13.95 -38.04 -18.76
N LEU A 191 -14.13 -36.72 -18.71
CA LEU A 191 -14.25 -35.86 -19.89
C LEU A 191 -13.20 -36.14 -20.98
N LEU A 192 -11.91 -36.21 -20.62
CA LEU A 192 -10.83 -36.41 -21.60
C LEU A 192 -10.68 -37.87 -22.07
N GLU A 193 -11.37 -38.83 -21.44
CA GLU A 193 -11.50 -40.20 -21.97
C GLU A 193 -12.56 -40.30 -23.08
N ASN A 194 -13.45 -39.29 -23.22
CA ASN A 194 -14.51 -39.28 -24.23
C ASN A 194 -13.99 -38.74 -25.58
N PRO A 195 -14.03 -39.53 -26.68
CA PRO A 195 -13.61 -39.07 -28.01
C PRO A 195 -14.33 -37.80 -28.50
N LEU A 196 -15.58 -37.58 -28.08
CA LEU A 196 -16.33 -36.37 -28.42
C LEU A 196 -15.76 -35.11 -27.77
N ALA A 197 -15.08 -35.22 -26.62
CA ALA A 197 -14.38 -34.08 -26.01
C ALA A 197 -13.16 -33.68 -26.85
N THR A 198 -12.40 -34.65 -27.38
CA THR A 198 -11.30 -34.38 -28.31
C THR A 198 -11.80 -33.73 -29.60
N ALA A 199 -12.91 -34.22 -30.16
CA ALA A 199 -13.54 -33.60 -31.33
C ALA A 199 -14.03 -32.16 -31.05
N TRP A 200 -14.57 -31.90 -29.85
CA TRP A 200 -14.98 -30.58 -29.41
C TRP A 200 -13.81 -29.61 -29.17
N LEU A 201 -12.68 -30.09 -28.65
CA LEU A 201 -11.48 -29.26 -28.48
C LEU A 201 -10.92 -28.81 -29.85
N SER A 202 -10.92 -29.70 -30.85
CA SER A 202 -10.62 -29.34 -32.24
C SER A 202 -11.65 -28.35 -32.81
N TYR A 203 -12.95 -28.56 -32.55
CA TYR A 203 -14.01 -27.63 -32.95
C TYR A 203 -13.78 -26.22 -32.38
N ALA A 204 -13.51 -26.09 -31.07
CA ALA A 204 -13.28 -24.82 -30.41
C ALA A 204 -12.02 -24.11 -30.94
N THR A 205 -10.96 -24.86 -31.25
CA THR A 205 -9.74 -24.34 -31.88
C THR A 205 -10.05 -23.76 -33.26
N ASN A 206 -10.67 -24.55 -34.14
CA ASN A 206 -11.03 -24.13 -35.49
C ASN A 206 -12.04 -22.96 -35.48
N PHE A 207 -12.93 -22.91 -34.48
CA PHE A 207 -13.87 -21.81 -34.30
C PHE A 207 -13.16 -20.51 -33.94
N LYS A 208 -12.21 -20.53 -33.00
CA LYS A 208 -11.37 -19.38 -32.63
C LYS A 208 -10.61 -18.84 -33.83
N GLU A 209 -9.98 -19.71 -34.62
CA GLU A 209 -9.27 -19.32 -35.84
C GLU A 209 -10.20 -18.68 -36.89
N LYS A 210 -11.38 -19.28 -37.12
CA LYS A 210 -12.34 -18.83 -38.15
C LYS A 210 -13.14 -17.58 -37.78
N THR A 211 -13.28 -17.27 -36.50
CA THR A 211 -14.11 -16.15 -36.00
C THR A 211 -13.31 -15.02 -35.35
N MET A 212 -12.04 -15.26 -35.00
CA MET A 212 -11.20 -14.40 -34.15
C MET A 212 -11.77 -14.12 -32.75
N SER A 213 -12.77 -14.89 -32.29
CA SER A 213 -13.34 -14.75 -30.94
C SER A 213 -12.36 -15.23 -29.86
N LYS A 214 -12.25 -14.47 -28.77
CA LYS A 214 -11.56 -14.84 -27.53
C LYS A 214 -12.50 -15.30 -26.41
N VAL A 215 -13.81 -15.21 -26.60
CA VAL A 215 -14.81 -15.55 -25.56
C VAL A 215 -15.14 -17.05 -25.60
N ASP A 216 -14.93 -17.68 -26.76
CA ASP A 216 -15.32 -19.05 -27.09
C ASP A 216 -14.22 -20.10 -26.83
N GLU A 217 -13.26 -19.78 -25.97
CA GLU A 217 -12.12 -20.66 -25.67
C GLU A 217 -12.54 -21.84 -24.76
N SER A 218 -11.88 -22.98 -24.95
CA SER A 218 -12.16 -24.24 -24.26
C SER A 218 -12.11 -24.11 -22.74
N ILE A 219 -11.05 -23.50 -22.20
CA ILE A 219 -10.82 -23.39 -20.76
C ILE A 219 -11.88 -22.51 -20.06
N PRO A 220 -12.24 -21.30 -20.53
CA PRO A 220 -13.38 -20.56 -19.97
C PRO A 220 -14.66 -21.39 -19.91
N ILE A 221 -15.02 -22.11 -20.97
CA ILE A 221 -16.24 -22.95 -21.03
C ILE A 221 -16.17 -24.09 -19.99
N LEU A 222 -15.05 -24.82 -19.94
CA LEU A 222 -14.85 -25.88 -18.94
C LEU A 222 -14.81 -25.32 -17.51
N THR A 223 -14.20 -24.15 -17.30
CA THR A 223 -14.13 -23.48 -15.99
C THR A 223 -15.52 -23.02 -15.53
N THR A 224 -16.39 -22.58 -16.43
CA THR A 224 -17.79 -22.25 -16.12
C THR A 224 -18.62 -23.49 -15.73
N HIS A 225 -18.31 -24.67 -16.29
CA HIS A 225 -19.05 -25.91 -15.98
C HIS A 225 -18.55 -26.61 -14.70
N TYR A 226 -17.23 -26.72 -14.52
CA TYR A 226 -16.62 -27.46 -13.40
C TYR A 226 -16.16 -26.57 -12.23
N GLY A 227 -15.80 -25.32 -12.48
CA GLY A 227 -15.09 -24.46 -11.52
C GLY A 227 -13.57 -24.75 -11.47
N ASP A 228 -12.79 -23.74 -11.04
CA ASP A 228 -11.32 -23.75 -11.10
C ASP A 228 -10.67 -25.01 -10.47
N GLU A 229 -11.02 -25.31 -9.22
CA GLU A 229 -10.43 -26.39 -8.41
C GLU A 229 -10.79 -27.79 -8.95
N ALA A 230 -12.04 -28.00 -9.36
CA ALA A 230 -12.47 -29.29 -9.88
C ALA A 230 -11.89 -29.55 -11.28
N LEU A 231 -11.91 -28.54 -12.17
CA LEU A 231 -11.29 -28.67 -13.50
C LEU A 231 -9.79 -28.97 -13.37
N SER A 232 -9.07 -28.23 -12.54
CA SER A 232 -7.65 -28.46 -12.27
C SER A 232 -7.41 -29.87 -11.72
N THR A 233 -8.25 -30.35 -10.79
CA THR A 233 -8.16 -31.73 -10.26
C THR A 233 -8.38 -32.78 -11.36
N ILE A 234 -9.34 -32.58 -12.26
CA ILE A 234 -9.61 -33.47 -13.40
C ILE A 234 -8.40 -33.49 -14.36
N LEU A 235 -7.86 -32.34 -14.71
CA LEU A 235 -6.70 -32.21 -15.59
C LEU A 235 -5.43 -32.83 -14.98
N ILE A 236 -5.12 -32.52 -13.72
CA ILE A 236 -3.98 -33.10 -12.97
C ILE A 236 -4.10 -34.63 -12.86
N ARG A 237 -5.33 -35.18 -12.81
CA ARG A 237 -5.53 -36.63 -12.87
C ARG A 237 -5.32 -37.18 -14.28
N ALA A 238 -5.89 -36.54 -15.31
CA ALA A 238 -5.74 -36.94 -16.71
C ALA A 238 -4.29 -36.80 -17.24
N MET A 239 -3.47 -35.94 -16.64
CA MET A 239 -2.01 -35.87 -16.88
C MET A 239 -1.27 -37.16 -16.50
N LYS A 240 -1.84 -38.02 -15.64
CA LYS A 240 -1.24 -39.29 -15.22
C LYS A 240 -1.60 -40.48 -16.13
N THR A 241 -2.60 -40.32 -16.99
CA THR A 241 -3.07 -41.35 -17.92
C THR A 241 -2.42 -41.12 -19.29
N PRO A 242 -1.58 -42.04 -19.82
CA PRO A 242 -0.76 -41.76 -21.00
C PRO A 242 -1.53 -41.32 -22.25
N SER A 243 -2.74 -41.83 -22.49
CA SER A 243 -3.58 -41.47 -23.64
C SER A 243 -4.12 -40.03 -23.58
N THR A 244 -4.29 -39.47 -22.38
CA THR A 244 -4.82 -38.11 -22.17
C THR A 244 -3.75 -37.09 -21.77
N ALA A 245 -2.55 -37.54 -21.41
CA ALA A 245 -1.54 -36.72 -20.75
C ALA A 245 -1.17 -35.43 -21.50
N ASN A 246 -0.98 -35.50 -22.82
CA ASN A 246 -0.63 -34.34 -23.65
C ASN A 246 -1.76 -33.30 -23.71
N VAL A 247 -3.01 -33.75 -23.91
CA VAL A 247 -4.19 -32.87 -23.97
C VAL A 247 -4.46 -32.25 -22.59
N ALA A 248 -4.38 -33.06 -21.53
CA ALA A 248 -4.56 -32.60 -20.16
C ALA A 248 -3.49 -31.57 -19.75
N GLY A 249 -2.22 -31.80 -20.10
CA GLY A 249 -1.13 -30.86 -19.83
C GLY A 249 -1.26 -29.54 -20.58
N LYS A 250 -1.65 -29.58 -21.87
CA LYS A 250 -1.96 -28.35 -22.63
C LYS A 250 -3.09 -27.55 -21.96
N LEU A 251 -4.21 -28.20 -21.65
CA LEU A 251 -5.36 -27.57 -21.01
C LEU A 251 -5.02 -27.02 -19.61
N HIS A 252 -4.16 -27.71 -18.84
CA HIS A 252 -3.75 -27.25 -17.52
C HIS A 252 -2.88 -25.99 -17.60
N ASN A 253 -1.95 -25.93 -18.55
CA ASN A 253 -1.15 -24.73 -18.83
C ASN A 253 -2.04 -23.55 -19.29
N GLU A 254 -3.03 -23.79 -20.16
CA GLU A 254 -4.02 -22.78 -20.57
C GLU A 254 -4.87 -22.31 -19.37
N GLN A 255 -5.19 -23.18 -18.41
CA GLN A 255 -5.89 -22.82 -17.17
C GLN A 255 -5.03 -21.95 -16.24
N ILE A 256 -3.75 -22.28 -16.07
CA ILE A 256 -2.79 -21.50 -15.27
C ILE A 256 -2.58 -20.11 -15.89
N GLN A 257 -2.48 -20.01 -17.21
CA GLN A 257 -2.37 -18.75 -17.92
C GLN A 257 -3.63 -17.89 -17.73
N LEU A 258 -4.84 -18.48 -17.86
CA LEU A 258 -6.10 -17.78 -17.60
C LEU A 258 -6.18 -17.25 -16.16
N TRP A 259 -5.67 -17.99 -15.18
CA TRP A 259 -5.60 -17.51 -13.79
C TRP A 259 -4.66 -16.32 -13.63
N LEU A 260 -3.50 -16.34 -14.31
CA LEU A 260 -2.49 -15.28 -14.25
C LEU A 260 -3.00 -14.00 -14.89
N ASP A 261 -3.62 -14.09 -16.07
CA ASP A 261 -4.21 -12.96 -16.79
C ASP A 261 -5.44 -12.39 -16.09
N ALA A 262 -6.21 -13.23 -15.38
CA ALA A 262 -7.31 -12.81 -14.51
C ALA A 262 -6.86 -12.32 -13.12
N GLY A 263 -5.56 -12.30 -12.82
CA GLY A 263 -5.02 -11.86 -11.53
C GLY A 263 -5.50 -12.67 -10.32
N LYS A 264 -5.81 -13.96 -10.49
CA LYS A 264 -6.24 -14.84 -9.39
C LYS A 264 -5.16 -14.86 -8.30
N ARG A 265 -5.56 -14.76 -7.03
CA ARG A 265 -4.59 -14.64 -5.94
C ARG A 265 -3.79 -15.95 -5.83
N PRO A 266 -2.46 -15.91 -5.64
CA PRO A 266 -1.64 -17.11 -5.46
C PRO A 266 -2.09 -18.02 -4.31
N ARG A 267 -2.80 -17.49 -3.31
CA ARG A 267 -3.49 -18.28 -2.27
C ARG A 267 -4.56 -19.20 -2.87
N ASP A 268 -5.42 -18.66 -3.71
CA ASP A 268 -6.55 -19.40 -4.28
C ASP A 268 -6.04 -20.45 -5.27
N VAL A 269 -5.02 -20.10 -6.08
CA VAL A 269 -4.33 -21.01 -7.00
C VAL A 269 -3.60 -22.15 -6.28
N PHE A 270 -3.07 -21.93 -5.06
CA PHE A 270 -2.52 -23.01 -4.22
C PHE A 270 -3.56 -24.09 -3.93
N LYS A 271 -4.81 -23.69 -3.65
CA LYS A 271 -5.95 -24.61 -3.45
C LYS A 271 -6.46 -25.22 -4.76
N PHE A 272 -6.47 -24.47 -5.87
CA PHE A 272 -6.85 -25.01 -7.17
C PHE A 272 -5.90 -26.10 -7.66
N LEU A 273 -4.61 -26.01 -7.30
CA LEU A 273 -3.59 -27.04 -7.54
C LEU A 273 -3.60 -28.15 -6.46
N ALA A 274 -4.60 -28.17 -5.57
CA ALA A 274 -4.80 -29.12 -4.47
C ALA A 274 -3.62 -29.24 -3.48
N LEU A 275 -2.80 -28.18 -3.36
CA LEU A 275 -1.60 -28.16 -2.52
C LEU A 275 -1.93 -28.03 -1.02
N ASP A 276 -3.10 -27.46 -0.70
CA ASP A 276 -3.68 -27.43 0.65
C ASP A 276 -3.85 -28.84 1.26
N LYS A 277 -4.07 -29.85 0.40
CA LYS A 277 -4.29 -31.26 0.78
C LYS A 277 -3.05 -32.14 0.60
N ALA A 278 -1.93 -31.59 0.12
CA ALA A 278 -0.71 -32.37 -0.17
C ALA A 278 0.01 -32.88 1.09
N GLY A 279 -0.22 -32.25 2.25
CA GLY A 279 0.43 -32.60 3.51
C GLY A 279 1.95 -32.55 3.43
N ASP A 280 2.62 -33.46 4.12
CA ASP A 280 4.08 -33.45 4.28
C ASP A 280 4.83 -33.69 2.95
N LYS A 281 4.13 -34.22 1.94
CA LYS A 281 4.63 -34.41 0.56
C LYS A 281 4.49 -33.17 -0.33
N LEU A 282 4.13 -32.01 0.24
CA LEU A 282 3.97 -30.75 -0.51
C LEU A 282 5.18 -30.42 -1.40
N LEU A 283 6.40 -30.55 -0.88
CA LEU A 283 7.62 -30.23 -1.64
C LEU A 283 8.00 -31.31 -2.67
N GLU A 284 7.44 -32.52 -2.57
CA GLU A 284 7.57 -33.59 -3.57
C GLU A 284 6.52 -33.47 -4.69
N ASN A 285 5.46 -32.69 -4.49
CA ASN A 285 4.36 -32.57 -5.45
C ASN A 285 4.79 -31.69 -6.64
N PRO A 286 4.77 -32.17 -7.89
CA PRO A 286 5.17 -31.36 -9.06
C PRO A 286 4.33 -30.10 -9.21
N GLN A 287 3.08 -30.08 -8.73
CA GLN A 287 2.22 -28.90 -8.77
C GLN A 287 2.68 -27.78 -7.81
N PHE A 288 3.54 -28.08 -6.83
CA PHE A 288 4.16 -27.04 -6.00
C PHE A 288 5.21 -26.25 -6.79
N ALA A 289 5.93 -26.89 -7.71
CA ALA A 289 6.82 -26.19 -8.63
C ALA A 289 6.03 -25.29 -9.59
N THR A 290 4.93 -25.78 -10.17
CA THR A 290 3.97 -25.00 -10.96
C THR A 290 3.48 -23.76 -10.19
N TRP A 291 3.14 -23.92 -8.92
CA TRP A 291 2.68 -22.81 -8.07
C TRP A 291 3.78 -21.80 -7.74
N LEU A 292 5.03 -22.25 -7.52
CA LEU A 292 6.17 -21.34 -7.31
C LEU A 292 6.40 -20.45 -8.54
N THR A 293 6.38 -21.02 -9.76
CA THR A 293 6.44 -20.26 -11.01
C THR A 293 5.27 -19.28 -11.12
N TYR A 294 4.03 -19.73 -10.91
CA TYR A 294 2.85 -18.86 -10.93
C TYR A 294 2.96 -17.67 -9.96
N LEU A 295 3.43 -17.90 -8.74
CA LEU A 295 3.59 -16.85 -7.73
C LEU A 295 4.71 -15.88 -8.11
N ASP A 296 5.82 -16.35 -8.68
CA ASP A 296 6.90 -15.47 -9.15
C ASP A 296 6.45 -14.63 -10.37
N ASP A 297 5.72 -15.23 -11.32
CA ASP A 297 5.12 -14.52 -12.46
C ASP A 297 4.07 -13.49 -12.01
N PHE A 298 3.20 -13.86 -11.06
CA PHE A 298 2.23 -12.95 -10.45
C PHE A 298 2.95 -11.78 -9.76
N ASN A 299 3.99 -12.07 -8.97
CA ASN A 299 4.81 -11.08 -8.27
C ASN A 299 5.59 -10.14 -9.21
N SER A 300 5.88 -10.56 -10.44
CA SER A 300 6.55 -9.70 -11.43
C SER A 300 5.64 -8.55 -11.94
N LYS A 301 4.32 -8.68 -11.78
CA LYS A 301 3.29 -7.75 -12.27
C LYS A 301 2.47 -7.07 -11.17
N ASN A 302 2.62 -7.49 -9.91
CA ASN A 302 1.76 -7.10 -8.78
C ASN A 302 2.56 -6.82 -7.50
N THR A 303 1.90 -6.30 -6.46
CA THR A 303 2.48 -6.22 -5.10
C THR A 303 2.94 -7.59 -4.61
N ARG A 304 4.23 -7.70 -4.24
CA ARG A 304 4.89 -8.98 -3.94
C ARG A 304 4.26 -9.71 -2.75
N ILE A 305 3.77 -10.92 -3.00
CA ILE A 305 3.27 -11.88 -2.01
C ILE A 305 4.40 -12.86 -1.64
N SER A 306 4.57 -13.13 -0.34
CA SER A 306 5.54 -14.09 0.17
C SER A 306 5.03 -15.54 0.03
N ARG A 307 5.89 -16.45 -0.44
CA ARG A 307 5.63 -17.89 -0.55
C ARG A 307 5.20 -18.47 0.79
N ILE A 308 6.01 -18.24 1.82
CA ILE A 308 5.73 -18.66 3.20
C ILE A 308 4.43 -18.04 3.73
N ALA A 309 4.10 -16.79 3.41
CA ALA A 309 2.85 -16.19 3.87
C ALA A 309 1.59 -16.96 3.38
N VAL A 310 1.63 -17.53 2.17
CA VAL A 310 0.56 -18.40 1.67
C VAL A 310 0.58 -19.77 2.35
N MET A 311 1.75 -20.39 2.47
CA MET A 311 1.89 -21.72 3.11
C MET A 311 1.49 -21.69 4.59
N THR A 312 1.97 -20.70 5.37
CA THR A 312 1.58 -20.47 6.77
C THR A 312 0.07 -20.25 6.92
N ASN A 313 -0.61 -19.69 5.92
CA ASN A 313 -2.06 -19.50 5.99
C ASN A 313 -2.87 -20.81 5.85
N TYR A 314 -2.31 -21.83 5.18
CA TYR A 314 -2.94 -23.15 5.06
C TYR A 314 -2.54 -24.13 6.17
N PHE A 315 -1.30 -24.07 6.66
CA PHE A 315 -0.77 -25.05 7.62
C PHE A 315 -0.53 -24.51 9.04
N GLY A 316 -0.43 -23.19 9.22
CA GLY A 316 0.14 -22.59 10.44
C GLY A 316 1.66 -22.65 10.47
N ASP A 317 2.30 -21.86 11.34
CA ASP A 317 3.77 -21.79 11.42
C ASP A 317 4.40 -23.11 11.90
N ASP A 318 3.92 -23.67 13.02
CA ASP A 318 4.45 -24.89 13.66
C ASP A 318 4.46 -26.09 12.70
N LYS A 319 3.30 -26.41 12.09
CA LYS A 319 3.20 -27.50 11.12
C LYS A 319 4.02 -27.24 9.86
N LEU A 320 4.06 -26.01 9.34
CA LEU A 320 4.90 -25.70 8.19
C LEU A 320 6.38 -25.90 8.50
N THR A 321 6.86 -25.50 9.68
CA THR A 321 8.26 -25.72 10.08
C THR A 321 8.56 -27.22 10.22
N ALA A 322 7.65 -28.02 10.78
CA ALA A 322 7.79 -29.48 10.80
C ALA A 322 7.88 -30.09 9.39
N MET A 323 6.95 -29.73 8.49
CA MET A 323 6.96 -30.18 7.09
C MET A 323 8.27 -29.79 6.36
N LEU A 324 8.80 -28.60 6.63
CA LEU A 324 10.10 -28.18 6.08
C LEU A 324 11.27 -28.97 6.67
N PHE A 325 11.27 -29.28 7.97
CA PHE A 325 12.31 -30.11 8.59
C PHE A 325 12.30 -31.56 8.11
N ASP A 326 11.13 -32.13 7.86
CA ASP A 326 11.02 -33.48 7.30
C ASP A 326 11.48 -33.48 5.82
N ALA A 327 11.10 -32.47 5.04
CA ALA A 327 11.60 -32.28 3.67
C ALA A 327 13.11 -31.95 3.61
N MET A 328 13.74 -31.43 4.68
CA MET A 328 15.20 -31.31 4.74
C MET A 328 15.93 -32.67 4.80
N ARG A 329 15.24 -33.76 5.17
CA ARG A 329 15.86 -35.10 5.23
C ARG A 329 15.91 -35.81 3.87
N SER A 330 15.12 -35.38 2.89
CA SER A 330 15.08 -35.97 1.55
C SER A 330 15.99 -35.20 0.59
N PRO A 331 17.03 -35.81 -0.03
CA PRO A 331 18.01 -35.10 -0.85
C PRO A 331 17.42 -34.31 -2.03
N SER A 332 16.27 -34.73 -2.58
CA SER A 332 15.59 -34.06 -3.69
C SER A 332 14.93 -32.73 -3.28
N THR A 333 14.46 -32.61 -2.04
CA THR A 333 13.74 -31.43 -1.54
C THR A 333 14.56 -30.58 -0.58
N ALA A 334 15.66 -31.10 -0.02
CA ALA A 334 16.43 -30.46 1.04
C ALA A 334 16.86 -29.01 0.76
N LYS A 335 17.35 -28.71 -0.45
CA LYS A 335 17.76 -27.34 -0.83
C LYS A 335 16.58 -26.36 -0.88
N LEU A 336 15.42 -26.83 -1.36
CA LEU A 336 14.19 -26.01 -1.40
C LEU A 336 13.62 -25.80 0.01
N ALA A 337 13.62 -26.86 0.83
CA ALA A 337 13.19 -26.80 2.21
C ALA A 337 14.04 -25.85 3.07
N ALA A 338 15.37 -25.89 2.91
CA ALA A 338 16.31 -24.97 3.56
C ALA A 338 16.04 -23.50 3.17
N ASN A 339 15.93 -23.21 1.87
CA ASN A 339 15.59 -21.87 1.38
C ASN A 339 14.26 -21.36 1.94
N LEU A 340 13.24 -22.22 2.02
CA LEU A 340 11.93 -21.89 2.57
C LEU A 340 11.96 -21.68 4.10
N GLN A 341 12.80 -22.41 4.85
CA GLN A 341 13.01 -22.11 6.28
C GLN A 341 13.70 -20.77 6.50
N ASP A 342 14.69 -20.42 5.66
CA ASP A 342 15.35 -19.11 5.75
C ASP A 342 14.42 -17.97 5.29
N GLU A 343 13.50 -18.19 4.34
CA GLU A 343 12.36 -17.29 4.07
C GLU A 343 11.42 -17.18 5.29
N GLN A 344 11.17 -18.29 6.00
CA GLN A 344 10.28 -18.34 7.17
C GLN A 344 10.86 -17.56 8.36
N ILE A 345 12.14 -17.74 8.68
CA ILE A 345 12.83 -16.98 9.74
C ILE A 345 12.81 -15.48 9.44
N LYS A 346 13.10 -15.07 8.19
CA LYS A 346 13.01 -13.67 7.75
C LYS A 346 11.60 -13.11 7.87
N ARG A 347 10.57 -13.92 7.57
CA ARG A 347 9.17 -13.54 7.76
C ARG A 347 8.81 -13.40 9.24
N TRP A 348 9.30 -14.26 10.12
CA TRP A 348 9.08 -14.16 11.56
C TRP A 348 9.70 -12.88 12.15
N LEU A 349 10.91 -12.50 11.71
CA LEU A 349 11.54 -11.23 12.10
C LEU A 349 10.71 -10.03 11.64
N TYR A 350 10.30 -10.01 10.36
CA TYR A 350 9.47 -8.95 9.79
C TYR A 350 8.06 -8.85 10.42
N THR A 351 7.55 -9.94 11.00
CA THR A 351 6.23 -9.98 11.68
C THR A 351 6.33 -9.97 13.20
N GLU A 352 7.50 -9.63 13.75
CA GLU A 352 7.78 -9.54 15.19
C GLU A 352 7.29 -10.75 16.01
N LYS A 353 7.44 -11.97 15.47
CA LYS A 353 7.00 -13.18 16.16
C LYS A 353 7.73 -13.35 17.49
N SER A 354 7.01 -13.75 18.54
CA SER A 354 7.61 -13.91 19.86
C SER A 354 8.77 -14.90 19.82
N PRO A 355 9.91 -14.59 20.46
CA PRO A 355 10.98 -15.55 20.76
C PRO A 355 10.48 -16.88 21.32
N ARG A 356 9.40 -16.87 22.10
CA ARG A 356 8.78 -18.07 22.67
C ARG A 356 8.04 -18.90 21.62
N ASP A 357 7.30 -18.25 20.72
CA ASP A 357 6.59 -18.92 19.63
C ASP A 357 7.59 -19.58 18.67
N VAL A 358 8.65 -18.85 18.31
CA VAL A 358 9.71 -19.38 17.42
C VAL A 358 10.52 -20.50 18.10
N PHE A 359 10.70 -20.45 19.43
CA PHE A 359 11.25 -21.57 20.20
C PHE A 359 10.39 -22.84 20.06
N GLN A 360 9.05 -22.69 20.11
CA GLN A 360 8.12 -23.79 19.89
C GLN A 360 8.11 -24.28 18.42
N PHE A 361 8.05 -23.38 17.43
CA PHE A 361 8.00 -23.77 16.00
C PHE A 361 9.26 -24.51 15.56
N LEU A 362 10.44 -24.13 16.09
CA LEU A 362 11.70 -24.84 15.90
C LEU A 362 11.79 -26.14 16.74
N SER A 363 10.71 -26.52 17.44
CA SER A 363 10.57 -27.67 18.34
C SER A 363 11.59 -27.75 19.50
N LEU A 364 12.20 -26.63 19.88
CA LEU A 364 13.21 -26.56 20.94
C LEU A 364 12.66 -26.89 22.33
N SER A 365 11.37 -26.66 22.56
CA SER A 365 10.66 -27.07 23.78
C SER A 365 10.57 -28.61 23.97
N LYS A 366 10.87 -29.40 22.95
CA LYS A 366 10.90 -30.88 23.00
C LYS A 366 12.32 -31.45 23.17
N ALA A 367 13.36 -30.60 23.16
CA ALA A 367 14.75 -31.04 23.20
C ALA A 367 15.24 -31.47 24.60
N GLY A 368 14.59 -30.98 25.67
CA GLY A 368 14.94 -31.32 27.05
C GLY A 368 16.39 -30.93 27.38
N GLU A 369 17.08 -31.80 28.13
CA GLU A 369 18.48 -31.61 28.51
C GLU A 369 19.43 -31.42 27.30
N LYS A 370 19.06 -31.91 26.12
CA LYS A 370 19.85 -31.82 24.87
C LYS A 370 19.57 -30.54 24.06
N LEU A 371 18.96 -29.53 24.67
CA LEU A 371 18.63 -28.25 24.03
C LEU A 371 19.83 -27.60 23.33
N PHE A 372 20.99 -27.57 24.00
CA PHE A 372 22.20 -26.92 23.47
C PHE A 372 22.85 -27.67 22.30
N ASP A 373 22.60 -28.98 22.19
CA ASP A 373 23.03 -29.81 21.06
C ASP A 373 22.04 -29.75 19.87
N HIS A 374 20.85 -29.17 20.06
CA HIS A 374 19.81 -29.19 19.04
C HIS A 374 20.17 -28.26 17.86
N PRO A 375 20.15 -28.74 16.60
CA PRO A 375 20.72 -28.01 15.45
C PRO A 375 20.01 -26.69 15.13
N GLN A 376 18.79 -26.48 15.63
CA GLN A 376 18.04 -25.23 15.46
C GLN A 376 18.27 -24.22 16.60
N PHE A 377 18.95 -24.60 17.70
CA PHE A 377 19.11 -23.73 18.87
C PHE A 377 19.90 -22.46 18.53
N MET A 378 21.01 -22.59 17.81
CA MET A 378 21.78 -21.41 17.38
C MET A 378 21.06 -20.56 16.32
N LYS A 379 20.18 -21.14 15.49
CA LYS A 379 19.27 -20.35 14.62
C LYS A 379 18.27 -19.53 15.45
N TRP A 380 17.75 -20.10 16.54
CA TRP A 380 16.89 -19.38 17.48
C TRP A 380 17.64 -18.26 18.24
N VAL A 381 18.86 -18.53 18.71
CA VAL A 381 19.69 -17.49 19.37
C VAL A 381 19.94 -16.31 18.42
N SER A 382 20.29 -16.57 17.15
CA SER A 382 20.40 -15.50 16.13
C SER A 382 19.08 -14.77 15.94
N TYR A 383 17.97 -15.49 15.77
CA TYR A 383 16.64 -14.89 15.62
C TYR A 383 16.29 -13.92 16.76
N VAL A 384 16.58 -14.29 18.01
CA VAL A 384 16.31 -13.44 19.17
C VAL A 384 17.24 -12.23 19.20
N ASP A 385 18.52 -12.38 18.86
CA ASP A 385 19.47 -11.27 18.78
C ASP A 385 19.14 -10.29 17.63
N ASP A 386 18.74 -10.81 16.47
CA ASP A 386 18.28 -10.03 15.32
C ASP A 386 16.99 -9.25 15.67
N LEU A 387 16.00 -9.92 16.29
CA LEU A 387 14.75 -9.30 16.73
C LEU A 387 14.99 -8.23 17.83
N ASN A 388 15.88 -8.51 18.78
CA ASN A 388 16.29 -7.59 19.85
C ASN A 388 17.09 -6.38 19.33
N THR A 389 17.76 -6.54 18.19
CA THR A 389 18.48 -5.46 17.49
C THR A 389 17.49 -4.58 16.73
N ALA A 390 16.53 -5.18 16.01
CA ALA A 390 15.45 -4.46 15.35
C ALA A 390 14.46 -3.78 16.32
N ASN A 391 14.25 -4.36 17.51
CA ASN A 391 13.29 -3.88 18.51
C ASN A 391 13.94 -3.64 19.89
N PRO A 392 14.77 -2.58 20.08
CA PRO A 392 15.48 -2.33 21.34
C PRO A 392 14.60 -2.22 22.59
N ASP A 393 13.33 -1.83 22.44
CA ASP A 393 12.37 -1.65 23.54
C ASP A 393 11.62 -2.92 23.95
N LYS A 394 11.48 -3.88 23.04
CA LYS A 394 10.78 -5.16 23.27
C LYS A 394 11.79 -6.28 23.61
N ARG A 395 13.00 -5.90 24.05
CA ARG A 395 14.13 -6.81 24.21
C ARG A 395 13.79 -7.96 25.16
N THR A 396 13.75 -9.15 24.59
CA THR A 396 13.49 -10.39 25.30
C THR A 396 14.82 -11.07 25.57
N SER A 397 15.10 -11.37 26.83
CA SER A 397 16.31 -12.09 27.19
C SER A 397 16.19 -13.57 26.79
N LEU A 398 17.30 -14.19 26.37
CA LEU A 398 17.30 -15.61 26.03
C LEU A 398 16.86 -16.44 27.25
N MET A 399 17.36 -16.07 28.44
CA MET A 399 17.03 -16.69 29.71
C MET A 399 15.55 -16.57 30.10
N SER A 400 14.89 -15.45 29.81
CA SER A 400 13.46 -15.29 30.16
C SER A 400 12.54 -16.19 29.32
N VAL A 401 12.96 -16.58 28.11
CA VAL A 401 12.25 -17.62 27.33
C VAL A 401 12.52 -19.00 27.89
N LEU A 402 13.77 -19.32 28.22
CA LEU A 402 14.14 -20.63 28.78
C LEU A 402 13.46 -20.88 30.14
N ALA A 403 13.45 -19.89 31.03
CA ALA A 403 12.75 -19.95 32.32
C ALA A 403 11.21 -20.02 32.20
N ALA A 404 10.65 -19.82 31.00
CA ALA A 404 9.24 -20.05 30.70
C ALA A 404 8.96 -21.45 30.10
N HIS A 405 9.96 -22.32 30.04
CA HIS A 405 9.88 -23.71 29.56
C HIS A 405 10.56 -24.73 30.48
N TYR A 406 11.54 -24.30 31.28
CA TYR A 406 12.29 -25.14 32.24
C TYR A 406 12.21 -24.52 33.64
N ASP A 407 12.15 -25.35 34.69
CA ASP A 407 12.28 -24.88 36.06
C ASP A 407 13.72 -24.43 36.39
N SER A 408 13.89 -23.74 37.53
CA SER A 408 15.19 -23.15 37.89
C SER A 408 16.29 -24.19 38.06
N ASP A 409 15.99 -25.34 38.68
CA ASP A 409 17.00 -26.34 39.05
C ASP A 409 17.41 -27.19 37.84
N GLY A 410 16.46 -27.53 36.97
CA GLY A 410 16.71 -28.13 35.67
C GLY A 410 17.53 -27.20 34.79
N LEU A 411 17.19 -25.92 34.74
CA LEU A 411 17.92 -24.94 33.94
C LEU A 411 19.36 -24.72 34.45
N ILE A 412 19.60 -24.70 35.77
CA ILE A 412 20.97 -24.68 36.33
C ILE A 412 21.76 -25.91 35.83
N LYS A 413 21.19 -27.12 35.95
CA LYS A 413 21.85 -28.37 35.50
C LYS A 413 22.17 -28.35 34.01
N MET A 414 21.23 -27.85 33.19
CA MET A 414 21.40 -27.73 31.74
C MET A 414 22.48 -26.71 31.34
N LEU A 415 22.61 -25.60 32.07
CA LEU A 415 23.73 -24.67 31.85
C LEU A 415 25.06 -25.30 32.28
N GLU A 416 25.10 -26.02 33.41
CA GLU A 416 26.33 -26.65 33.91
C GLU A 416 26.86 -27.72 32.95
N SER A 417 26.00 -28.59 32.42
CA SER A 417 26.41 -29.58 31.41
C SER A 417 26.88 -28.92 30.11
N ALA A 418 26.22 -27.84 29.68
CA ALA A 418 26.54 -27.14 28.44
C ALA A 418 27.88 -26.38 28.47
N LYS A 419 28.48 -26.10 29.65
CA LYS A 419 29.79 -25.41 29.77
C LYS A 419 30.92 -26.12 29.04
N ASN A 420 30.84 -27.44 28.91
CA ASN A 420 31.88 -28.28 28.29
C ASN A 420 31.68 -28.49 26.78
N VAL A 421 30.59 -27.95 26.19
CA VAL A 421 30.32 -28.06 24.75
C VAL A 421 31.19 -27.07 23.96
N PRO A 422 32.00 -27.51 22.97
CA PRO A 422 32.83 -26.61 22.19
C PRO A 422 32.02 -25.50 21.50
N GLY A 423 32.39 -24.24 21.74
CA GLY A 423 31.73 -23.06 21.17
C GLY A 423 30.58 -22.47 21.98
N SER A 424 29.96 -23.20 22.91
CA SER A 424 28.84 -22.69 23.72
C SER A 424 29.28 -21.67 24.80
N ALA A 425 30.51 -21.82 25.32
CA ALA A 425 30.91 -21.29 26.63
C ALA A 425 30.77 -19.76 26.82
N LYS A 426 30.79 -18.96 25.74
CA LYS A 426 30.47 -17.52 25.83
C LYS A 426 28.98 -17.29 26.10
N LEU A 427 28.12 -17.95 25.33
CA LEU A 427 26.66 -17.89 25.49
C LEU A 427 26.23 -18.43 26.85
N ILE A 428 26.83 -19.52 27.33
CA ILE A 428 26.51 -20.07 28.66
C ILE A 428 26.82 -19.05 29.78
N ARG A 429 27.93 -18.30 29.71
CA ARG A 429 28.24 -17.24 30.67
C ARG A 429 27.29 -16.04 30.59
N GLU A 430 26.83 -15.69 29.38
CA GLU A 430 25.77 -14.67 29.20
C GLU A 430 24.47 -15.14 29.89
N LEU A 431 24.04 -16.38 29.63
CA LEU A 431 22.86 -17.02 30.21
C LEU A 431 22.94 -17.15 31.75
N GLU A 432 24.06 -17.63 32.30
CA GLU A 432 24.30 -17.69 33.76
C GLU A 432 24.19 -16.31 34.42
N THR A 433 24.53 -15.24 33.70
CA THR A 433 24.48 -13.87 34.23
C THR A 433 23.06 -13.30 34.16
N GLU A 434 22.34 -13.54 33.07
CA GLU A 434 20.90 -13.26 32.97
C GLU A 434 20.12 -13.99 34.09
N GLN A 435 20.40 -15.28 34.33
CA GLN A 435 19.69 -16.09 35.33
C GLN A 435 19.86 -15.54 36.74
N LYS A 436 21.08 -15.16 37.13
CA LYS A 436 21.38 -14.56 38.44
C LYS A 436 20.66 -13.22 38.67
N TRP A 437 20.23 -12.55 37.60
CA TRP A 437 19.53 -11.26 37.68
C TRP A 437 18.00 -11.35 37.48
N LEU A 438 17.46 -12.45 36.93
CA LEU A 438 16.00 -12.66 36.86
C LEU A 438 15.33 -12.50 38.24
N ALA A 439 15.94 -13.05 39.29
CA ALA A 439 15.42 -13.01 40.66
C ALA A 439 15.34 -11.58 41.27
N LYS A 440 16.02 -10.59 40.68
CA LYS A 440 15.93 -9.17 41.10
C LYS A 440 14.91 -8.36 40.28
N GLY A 441 14.43 -8.90 39.14
CA GLY A 441 13.48 -8.24 38.24
C GLY A 441 14.13 -7.28 37.23
N THR A 442 13.36 -6.91 36.20
CA THR A 442 13.82 -5.95 35.18
C THR A 442 13.74 -4.50 35.69
N PRO A 443 14.50 -3.55 35.10
CA PRO A 443 14.36 -2.14 35.44
C PRO A 443 12.93 -1.61 35.24
N ASP A 444 12.19 -2.06 34.22
CA ASP A 444 10.77 -1.69 34.04
C ASP A 444 9.88 -2.19 35.20
N ALA A 445 10.06 -3.44 35.63
CA ALA A 445 9.32 -3.98 36.77
C ALA A 445 9.65 -3.21 38.06
N PHE A 446 10.92 -2.86 38.28
CA PHE A 446 11.35 -2.08 39.44
C PHE A 446 10.87 -0.61 39.39
N PHE A 447 10.71 -0.02 38.21
CA PHE A 447 10.11 1.31 38.02
C PHE A 447 8.67 1.35 38.53
N LYS A 448 7.87 0.34 38.13
CA LYS A 448 6.48 0.13 38.56
C LYS A 448 6.37 -0.25 40.03
N GLN A 449 7.31 -1.05 40.57
CA GLN A 449 7.37 -1.38 42.00
C GLN A 449 7.61 -0.13 42.86
N LEU A 450 8.43 0.81 42.39
CA LEU A 450 8.63 2.12 43.00
C LEU A 450 7.49 3.12 42.70
N LYS A 451 6.47 2.71 41.93
CA LYS A 451 5.35 3.54 41.46
C LYS A 451 5.78 4.76 40.64
N LEU A 452 6.98 4.73 40.04
CA LEU A 452 7.54 5.83 39.25
C LEU A 452 6.82 6.04 37.90
N ASP A 453 5.80 5.23 37.61
CA ASP A 453 4.85 5.27 36.50
C ASP A 453 3.48 5.90 36.88
N LYS A 454 3.41 6.55 38.05
CA LYS A 454 2.19 7.15 38.64
C LYS A 454 2.37 8.60 39.11
N PHE A 455 3.47 9.24 38.71
CA PHE A 455 3.79 10.64 39.00
C PHE A 455 3.62 11.47 37.73
N ASP A 456 3.26 12.75 37.83
CA ASP A 456 3.05 13.60 36.66
C ASP A 456 4.33 14.38 36.33
N ASP A 457 4.34 15.70 36.51
CA ASP A 457 5.49 16.57 36.20
C ASP A 457 6.58 16.59 37.29
N ASP A 458 6.34 15.97 38.44
CA ASP A 458 7.27 15.90 39.58
C ASP A 458 8.19 14.66 39.58
N VAL A 459 8.00 13.69 38.67
CA VAL A 459 8.77 12.43 38.65
C VAL A 459 10.29 12.65 38.58
N LEU A 460 10.75 13.72 37.92
CA LEU A 460 12.18 14.07 37.83
C LEU A 460 12.77 14.62 39.13
N SER A 461 11.92 15.11 40.04
CA SER A 461 12.26 15.56 41.40
C SER A 461 12.15 14.44 42.43
N ASN A 462 11.48 13.33 42.12
CA ASN A 462 11.21 12.25 43.07
C ASN A 462 12.51 11.51 43.45
N PRO A 463 12.88 11.41 44.75
CA PRO A 463 14.11 10.76 45.20
C PRO A 463 14.16 9.25 44.88
N GLN A 464 13.02 8.57 44.71
CA GLN A 464 12.98 7.16 44.30
C GLN A 464 13.54 6.96 42.88
N LEU A 465 13.50 7.99 42.02
CA LEU A 465 14.11 7.93 40.69
C LEU A 465 15.63 7.72 40.79
N LYS A 466 16.30 8.26 41.82
CA LYS A 466 17.73 8.04 42.09
C LYS A 466 18.01 6.58 42.47
N THR A 467 17.15 5.97 43.28
CA THR A 467 17.21 4.54 43.62
C THR A 467 17.07 3.69 42.36
N TRP A 468 16.11 4.01 41.50
CA TRP A 468 15.91 3.33 40.23
C TRP A 468 17.11 3.47 39.27
N ILE A 469 17.65 4.69 39.11
CA ILE A 469 18.82 4.95 38.26
C ILE A 469 20.04 4.13 38.70
N ASN A 470 20.22 3.91 40.01
CA ASN A 470 21.30 3.08 40.52
C ASN A 470 21.04 1.59 40.24
N TYR A 471 19.83 1.09 40.48
CA TYR A 471 19.45 -0.28 40.11
C TYR A 471 19.64 -0.56 38.61
N MET A 472 19.22 0.38 37.76
CA MET A 472 19.41 0.32 36.30
C MET A 472 20.91 0.24 35.94
N LYS A 473 21.81 0.95 36.63
CA LYS A 473 23.27 0.86 36.37
C LYS A 473 23.82 -0.52 36.72
N GLU A 474 23.45 -1.08 37.86
CA GLU A 474 23.90 -2.43 38.26
C GLU A 474 23.37 -3.49 37.28
N TYR A 475 22.07 -3.43 36.96
CA TYR A 475 21.45 -4.28 35.96
C TYR A 475 22.15 -4.17 34.60
N ASN A 476 22.47 -2.95 34.14
CA ASN A 476 23.16 -2.69 32.87
C ASN A 476 24.63 -3.15 32.85
N ALA A 477 25.29 -3.20 34.01
CA ALA A 477 26.65 -3.71 34.14
C ALA A 477 26.67 -5.25 34.06
N ALA A 478 25.69 -5.91 34.69
CA ALA A 478 25.52 -7.36 34.62
C ALA A 478 24.93 -7.85 33.28
N ASN A 479 24.03 -7.08 32.67
CA ASN A 479 23.29 -7.45 31.45
C ASN A 479 23.69 -6.53 30.28
N PRO A 480 24.96 -6.54 29.81
CA PRO A 480 25.47 -5.54 28.87
C PRO A 480 24.81 -5.57 27.48
N LYS A 481 24.09 -6.66 27.16
CA LYS A 481 23.33 -6.88 25.92
C LYS A 481 21.90 -6.27 25.98
N TYR A 482 21.32 -6.16 27.18
CA TYR A 482 19.92 -5.77 27.41
C TYR A 482 19.81 -4.47 28.22
N LYS A 483 20.78 -3.56 28.06
CA LYS A 483 20.85 -2.32 28.85
C LYS A 483 19.58 -1.48 28.70
N ALA A 484 18.91 -1.20 29.82
CA ALA A 484 17.83 -0.24 29.89
C ALA A 484 18.37 1.20 29.91
N THR A 485 17.53 2.16 29.54
CA THR A 485 17.83 3.59 29.69
C THR A 485 16.69 4.29 30.42
N LEU A 486 16.98 5.38 31.13
CA LEU A 486 15.95 6.15 31.81
C LEU A 486 14.86 6.62 30.83
N ILE A 487 15.25 7.22 29.71
CA ILE A 487 14.28 7.69 28.71
C ILE A 487 13.47 6.53 28.09
N GLY A 488 14.08 5.35 27.91
CA GLY A 488 13.40 4.18 27.36
C GLY A 488 12.36 3.60 28.32
N THR A 489 12.70 3.47 29.61
CA THR A 489 11.75 3.04 30.64
C THR A 489 10.64 4.07 30.84
N MET A 490 10.95 5.37 30.85
CA MET A 490 9.91 6.40 30.92
C MET A 490 8.97 6.35 29.70
N ALA A 491 9.50 6.22 28.48
CA ALA A 491 8.68 6.12 27.27
C ALA A 491 7.78 4.88 27.26
N ALA A 492 8.26 3.75 27.78
CA ALA A 492 7.48 2.51 27.91
C ALA A 492 6.38 2.57 28.99
N ASN A 493 6.48 3.47 29.97
CA ASN A 493 5.54 3.60 31.08
C ASN A 493 4.53 4.74 30.87
N TYR A 494 4.98 5.90 30.38
CA TYR A 494 4.16 7.08 30.16
C TYR A 494 3.54 7.16 28.76
N GLY A 495 4.18 6.52 27.76
CA GLY A 495 3.92 6.77 26.35
C GLY A 495 4.62 8.04 25.85
N GLU A 496 5.01 8.03 24.57
CA GLU A 496 5.87 9.07 23.96
C GLU A 496 5.24 10.49 24.05
N LEU A 497 3.90 10.60 23.91
CA LEU A 497 3.16 11.88 23.99
C LEU A 497 3.15 12.50 25.39
N ASN A 498 2.79 11.71 26.41
CA ASN A 498 2.74 12.20 27.79
C ASN A 498 4.14 12.56 28.27
N LEU A 499 5.15 11.77 27.89
CA LEU A 499 6.56 12.05 28.17
C LEU A 499 7.03 13.37 27.55
N VAL A 500 6.59 13.72 26.34
CA VAL A 500 6.86 15.04 25.74
C VAL A 500 6.29 16.17 26.60
N SER A 501 5.03 16.07 27.03
CA SER A 501 4.38 17.10 27.87
C SER A 501 5.06 17.24 29.24
N LEU A 502 5.32 16.11 29.90
CA LEU A 502 6.03 16.00 31.17
C LEU A 502 7.41 16.67 31.10
N LEU A 503 8.21 16.31 30.08
CA LEU A 503 9.54 16.87 29.91
C LEU A 503 9.50 18.38 29.57
N ASP A 504 8.56 18.84 28.74
CA ASP A 504 8.50 20.26 28.37
C ASP A 504 8.11 21.14 29.56
N LYS A 505 7.09 20.75 30.33
CA LYS A 505 6.78 21.35 31.65
C LYS A 505 8.01 21.40 32.55
N ALA A 506 8.73 20.28 32.68
CA ALA A 506 9.92 20.20 33.51
C ALA A 506 11.11 21.04 32.99
N THR A 507 11.08 21.57 31.75
CA THR A 507 12.06 22.56 31.28
C THR A 507 11.86 23.96 31.85
N HIS A 508 10.68 24.26 32.40
CA HIS A 508 10.33 25.56 33.01
C HIS A 508 10.58 25.59 34.54
N VAL A 509 10.65 24.43 35.20
CA VAL A 509 10.98 24.32 36.63
C VAL A 509 12.51 24.37 36.81
N LYS A 510 13.00 25.33 37.60
CA LYS A 510 14.42 25.68 37.75
C LYS A 510 15.34 24.48 37.96
N ASP A 511 14.97 23.59 38.87
CA ASP A 511 15.86 22.54 39.36
C ASP A 511 15.84 21.28 38.46
N THR A 512 14.73 21.02 37.76
CA THR A 512 14.62 19.91 36.79
C THR A 512 15.03 20.31 35.37
N ALA A 513 15.07 21.61 35.03
CA ALA A 513 15.24 22.09 33.66
C ALA A 513 16.50 21.56 32.93
N GLY A 514 17.59 21.32 33.66
CA GLY A 514 18.80 20.71 33.10
C GLY A 514 18.60 19.23 32.74
N ALA A 515 17.98 18.46 33.64
CA ALA A 515 17.68 17.05 33.43
C ALA A 515 16.62 16.86 32.32
N ALA A 516 15.58 17.69 32.32
CA ALA A 516 14.52 17.67 31.32
C ALA A 516 15.04 17.93 29.89
N LYS A 517 15.89 18.95 29.70
CA LYS A 517 16.52 19.23 28.38
C LYS A 517 17.45 18.10 27.92
N LYS A 518 18.16 17.45 28.84
CA LYS A 518 18.97 16.26 28.53
C LYS A 518 18.08 15.08 28.12
N LEU A 519 16.99 14.84 28.82
CA LEU A 519 16.02 13.77 28.50
C LEU A 519 15.26 14.04 27.19
N GLN A 520 14.89 15.29 26.87
CA GLN A 520 14.36 15.65 25.53
C GLN A 520 15.38 15.32 24.42
N SER A 521 16.67 15.56 24.68
CA SER A 521 17.73 15.22 23.72
C SER A 521 17.90 13.70 23.56
N GLU A 522 17.86 12.95 24.67
CA GLU A 522 17.88 11.47 24.65
C GLU A 522 16.62 10.87 24.00
N LEU A 523 15.47 11.55 24.09
CA LEU A 523 14.21 11.17 23.45
C LEU A 523 14.29 11.34 21.92
N PHE A 524 14.88 12.44 21.46
CA PHE A 524 15.14 12.66 20.03
C PHE A 524 16.13 11.62 19.47
N GLN A 525 17.22 11.33 20.20
CA GLN A 525 18.16 10.25 19.85
C GLN A 525 17.46 8.89 19.74
N ARG A 526 16.56 8.58 20.70
CA ARG A 526 15.73 7.38 20.70
C ARG A 526 14.81 7.30 19.47
N TRP A 527 14.17 8.40 19.06
CA TRP A 527 13.32 8.43 17.86
C TRP A 527 14.14 8.24 16.57
N MET A 528 15.33 8.84 16.47
CA MET A 528 16.24 8.60 15.34
C MET A 528 16.73 7.15 15.28
N GLN A 529 17.03 6.53 16.43
CA GLN A 529 17.37 5.09 16.50
C GLN A 529 16.21 4.16 16.12
N LYS A 530 14.96 4.60 16.31
CA LYS A 530 13.74 3.92 15.79
C LYS A 530 13.51 4.13 14.28
N GLY A 531 14.36 4.93 13.61
CA GLY A 531 14.16 5.34 12.22
C GLY A 531 12.97 6.28 12.00
N TRP A 532 12.45 6.92 13.05
CA TRP A 532 11.29 7.80 12.96
C TRP A 532 11.69 9.13 12.31
N THR A 533 11.29 9.31 11.05
CA THR A 533 11.50 10.57 10.35
C THR A 533 10.57 11.67 10.92
N PRO A 534 10.86 12.96 10.68
CA PRO A 534 9.96 14.05 11.05
C PRO A 534 8.53 13.89 10.49
N GLU A 535 8.36 13.33 9.29
CA GLU A 535 7.06 13.02 8.67
C GLU A 535 6.28 11.99 9.50
N TYR A 536 6.97 10.93 9.96
CA TYR A 536 6.36 9.87 10.75
C TYR A 536 5.88 10.41 12.10
N LEU A 537 6.70 11.21 12.78
CA LEU A 537 6.33 11.87 14.03
C LEU A 537 5.18 12.86 13.84
N PHE A 538 5.20 13.68 12.78
CA PHE A 538 4.12 14.61 12.46
C PHE A 538 2.77 13.91 12.29
N THR A 539 2.75 12.80 11.55
CA THR A 539 1.51 12.16 11.09
C THR A 539 1.00 11.06 12.04
N ASN A 540 1.90 10.23 12.57
CA ASN A 540 1.57 8.98 13.25
C ASN A 540 1.81 9.00 14.77
N VAL A 541 2.52 10.01 15.29
CA VAL A 541 2.80 10.13 16.73
C VAL A 541 2.13 11.37 17.33
N PHE A 542 2.32 12.54 16.72
CA PHE A 542 1.69 13.80 17.15
C PHE A 542 0.36 14.09 16.45
N HIS A 543 0.02 13.35 15.38
CA HIS A 543 -1.20 13.49 14.56
C HIS A 543 -1.50 14.90 13.99
N LEU A 544 -0.48 15.76 13.95
CA LEU A 544 -0.54 17.17 13.54
C LEU A 544 -1.12 17.39 12.13
N ALA A 545 -1.00 16.41 11.24
CA ALA A 545 -1.62 16.45 9.91
C ALA A 545 -3.16 16.58 9.93
N GLN A 546 -3.82 16.33 11.07
CA GLN A 546 -5.27 16.42 11.23
C GLN A 546 -5.75 17.81 11.72
N GLU A 547 -4.84 18.64 12.25
CA GLU A 547 -5.15 19.87 13.01
C GLU A 547 -5.58 21.08 12.17
N LYS A 548 -5.47 20.99 10.84
CA LYS A 548 -5.89 22.02 9.86
C LYS A 548 -5.44 23.43 10.26
N ASP A 549 -6.37 24.29 10.67
CA ASP A 549 -6.16 25.70 10.98
C ASP A 549 -5.53 25.92 12.37
N GLU A 550 -5.68 24.97 13.29
CA GLU A 550 -5.13 25.02 14.65
C GLU A 550 -3.71 24.44 14.75
N LEU A 551 -3.20 23.85 13.65
CA LEU A 551 -1.86 23.24 13.54
C LEU A 551 -0.78 24.09 14.20
N PHE A 552 -0.59 25.33 13.76
CA PHE A 552 0.50 26.19 14.23
C PHE A 552 0.33 26.64 15.69
N THR A 553 -0.87 26.50 16.27
CA THR A 553 -1.12 26.78 17.69
C THR A 553 -0.96 25.56 18.60
N ASN A 554 -0.91 24.33 18.07
CA ASN A 554 -0.66 23.13 18.88
C ASN A 554 0.79 23.13 19.44
N PRO A 555 1.00 23.05 20.77
CA PRO A 555 2.34 23.03 21.38
C PRO A 555 3.27 21.92 20.87
N LEU A 556 2.73 20.79 20.41
CA LEU A 556 3.50 19.68 19.85
C LEU A 556 4.27 20.08 18.57
N VAL A 557 3.81 21.08 17.80
CA VAL A 557 4.59 21.64 16.67
C VAL A 557 5.92 22.22 17.12
N ILE A 558 5.98 22.80 18.32
CA ILE A 558 7.23 23.35 18.86
C ILE A 558 8.21 22.22 19.17
N THR A 559 7.77 21.13 19.82
CA THR A 559 8.63 19.95 20.08
C THR A 559 9.01 19.21 18.80
N TRP A 560 8.08 19.11 17.85
CA TRP A 560 8.36 18.57 16.53
C TRP A 560 9.40 19.41 15.75
N GLY A 561 9.33 20.74 15.83
CA GLY A 561 10.34 21.64 15.25
C GLY A 561 11.72 21.52 15.93
N LYS A 562 11.75 21.34 17.26
CA LYS A 562 12.99 20.97 17.99
C LYS A 562 13.57 19.65 17.45
N TYR A 563 12.73 18.65 17.18
CA TYR A 563 13.16 17.36 16.61
C TYR A 563 13.67 17.48 15.17
N LEU A 564 12.94 18.14 14.28
CA LEU A 564 13.35 18.40 12.89
C LEU A 564 14.74 19.05 12.83
N SER A 565 14.99 20.01 13.73
CA SER A 565 16.27 20.71 13.88
C SER A 565 17.44 19.83 14.34
N ALA A 566 17.15 18.72 15.05
CA ALA A 566 18.14 17.72 15.43
C ALA A 566 18.32 16.70 14.30
N TYR A 567 17.22 16.19 13.73
CA TYR A 567 17.21 15.23 12.63
C TYR A 567 18.06 15.73 11.44
N ASN A 568 17.79 16.95 10.94
CA ASN A 568 18.52 17.55 9.82
C ASN A 568 20.00 17.87 10.14
N ARG A 569 20.38 17.95 11.42
CA ARG A 569 21.77 18.16 11.84
C ARG A 569 22.59 16.87 11.83
N GLU A 570 21.93 15.74 12.05
CA GLU A 570 22.58 14.44 12.26
C GLU A 570 22.41 13.50 11.05
N ASN A 571 21.43 13.76 10.16
CA ASN A 571 21.13 12.95 8.98
C ASN A 571 21.44 13.70 7.68
N HIS A 572 22.72 14.04 7.47
CA HIS A 572 23.16 14.71 6.25
C HIS A 572 22.83 13.93 4.97
N GLY A 573 22.32 14.63 3.95
CA GLY A 573 21.81 14.04 2.71
C GLY A 573 20.40 13.43 2.83
N LYS A 574 19.69 13.68 3.94
CA LYS A 574 18.29 13.28 4.19
C LYS A 574 17.47 14.41 4.83
N GLU A 575 17.94 15.65 4.72
CA GLU A 575 17.29 16.82 5.28
C GLU A 575 15.88 17.01 4.67
N THR A 576 14.90 17.36 5.52
CA THR A 576 13.50 17.58 5.14
C THR A 576 13.00 18.90 5.73
N THR A 577 11.89 19.46 5.24
CA THR A 577 11.28 20.70 5.74
C THR A 577 9.79 20.48 5.98
N ILE A 578 9.12 21.35 6.75
CA ILE A 578 7.65 21.24 6.93
C ILE A 578 6.89 21.19 5.59
N TRP A 579 7.43 21.79 4.53
CA TRP A 579 6.83 21.84 3.20
C TRP A 579 6.92 20.53 2.43
N THR A 580 8.04 19.80 2.49
CA THR A 580 8.16 18.48 1.85
C THR A 580 7.19 17.45 2.44
N MET A 581 6.81 17.62 3.71
CA MET A 581 5.85 16.73 4.40
C MET A 581 4.41 17.11 4.08
N LEU A 582 4.06 18.41 4.13
CA LEU A 582 2.73 18.87 3.74
C LEU A 582 2.41 18.51 2.28
N ALA A 583 3.39 18.65 1.38
CA ALA A 583 3.31 18.15 0.02
C ALA A 583 2.98 16.64 -0.06
N ALA A 584 3.69 15.81 0.71
CA ALA A 584 3.49 14.36 0.76
C ALA A 584 2.11 13.95 1.32
N THR A 585 1.49 14.78 2.18
CA THR A 585 0.10 14.58 2.65
C THR A 585 -0.98 14.95 1.62
N GLY A 586 -0.60 15.35 0.39
CA GLY A 586 -1.54 15.68 -0.69
C GLY A 586 -1.93 17.15 -0.76
N VAL A 587 -1.30 18.03 0.03
CA VAL A 587 -1.45 19.49 -0.15
C VAL A 587 -0.79 19.90 -1.46
N ASN A 588 -1.58 20.34 -2.44
CA ASN A 588 -1.09 20.70 -3.76
C ASN A 588 -0.13 21.90 -3.71
N ILE A 589 1.17 21.65 -3.97
CA ILE A 589 2.23 22.67 -3.96
C ILE A 589 1.94 23.81 -4.94
N GLU A 590 1.53 23.52 -6.19
CA GLU A 590 1.24 24.56 -7.18
C GLU A 590 0.06 25.47 -6.77
N LEU A 591 -0.83 24.98 -5.92
CA LEU A 591 -1.95 25.73 -5.38
C LEU A 591 -1.50 26.56 -4.17
N VAL A 592 -0.59 26.02 -3.35
CA VAL A 592 0.14 26.74 -2.29
C VAL A 592 0.98 27.87 -2.89
N GLU A 593 1.80 27.64 -3.92
CA GLU A 593 2.60 28.65 -4.64
C GLU A 593 1.78 29.87 -5.09
N ARG A 594 0.57 29.64 -5.61
CA ARG A 594 -0.37 30.70 -6.01
C ARG A 594 -0.93 31.51 -4.84
N MET A 595 -0.94 30.98 -3.62
CA MET A 595 -1.33 31.69 -2.38
C MET A 595 -0.12 32.29 -1.63
N VAL A 596 1.07 31.73 -1.83
CA VAL A 596 2.26 31.87 -0.96
C VAL A 596 2.79 33.30 -0.82
N GLY A 597 2.49 34.21 -1.75
CA GLY A 597 2.93 35.62 -1.66
C GLY A 597 2.52 36.37 -0.38
N LYS A 598 1.56 35.81 0.39
CA LYS A 598 1.11 36.27 1.71
C LYS A 598 1.48 35.33 2.88
N LEU A 599 1.64 34.03 2.67
CA LEU A 599 1.71 32.99 3.73
C LEU A 599 2.58 33.35 4.94
N PRO A 600 3.84 33.84 4.79
CA PRO A 600 4.65 34.30 5.91
C PRO A 600 4.00 35.32 6.86
N SER A 601 3.05 36.12 6.37
CA SER A 601 2.26 37.07 7.16
C SER A 601 0.97 36.46 7.72
N ASP A 602 0.40 35.49 7.02
CA ASP A 602 -0.83 34.82 7.44
C ASP A 602 -0.52 33.88 8.61
N THR A 603 0.59 33.11 8.54
CA THR A 603 1.11 32.30 9.66
C THR A 603 1.56 33.16 10.84
N PHE A 604 2.10 34.36 10.62
CA PHE A 604 2.41 35.31 11.71
C PHE A 604 1.14 35.77 12.45
N SER A 605 0.03 35.91 11.71
CA SER A 605 -1.28 36.27 12.25
C SER A 605 -1.93 35.08 12.98
N MET A 606 -1.86 33.86 12.42
CA MET A 606 -2.34 32.61 13.04
C MET A 606 -1.63 32.31 14.37
N LEU A 607 -0.31 32.56 14.44
CA LEU A 607 0.47 32.46 15.68
C LEU A 607 0.21 33.62 16.67
N ARG A 608 -0.73 34.52 16.36
CA ARG A 608 -1.12 35.70 17.16
C ARG A 608 0.07 36.60 17.53
N LEU A 609 1.08 36.65 16.67
CA LEU A 609 2.33 37.38 16.95
C LEU A 609 2.17 38.89 16.85
N ALA A 610 1.24 39.36 16.01
CA ALA A 610 0.83 40.77 15.96
C ALA A 610 0.28 41.30 17.31
N GLU A 611 -0.28 40.41 18.15
CA GLU A 611 -0.85 40.77 19.46
C GLU A 611 0.21 40.80 20.58
N LYS A 612 1.47 40.39 20.31
CA LYS A 612 2.50 40.25 21.36
C LYS A 612 3.13 41.57 21.82
N GLY A 613 2.97 42.66 21.07
CA GLY A 613 3.56 43.96 21.43
C GLY A 613 5.06 43.85 21.73
N ASP A 614 5.51 44.49 22.82
CA ASP A 614 6.92 44.47 23.25
C ASP A 614 7.46 43.05 23.56
N ASP A 615 6.59 42.09 23.93
CA ASP A 615 6.98 40.71 24.28
C ASP A 615 7.27 39.82 23.06
N LEU A 616 7.10 40.33 21.82
CA LEU A 616 7.28 39.57 20.58
C LEU A 616 8.63 38.83 20.53
N LEU A 617 9.71 39.47 20.99
CA LEU A 617 11.06 38.90 20.99
C LEU A 617 11.23 37.71 21.95
N ALA A 618 10.44 37.65 23.03
CA ALA A 618 10.49 36.58 24.03
C ALA A 618 9.57 35.40 23.68
N SER A 619 8.68 35.54 22.69
CA SER A 619 7.71 34.52 22.31
C SER A 619 8.39 33.29 21.67
N PRO A 620 8.18 32.07 22.21
CA PRO A 620 8.61 30.83 21.55
C PRO A 620 8.00 30.67 20.15
N GLN A 621 6.75 31.10 19.98
CA GLN A 621 6.05 31.10 18.69
C GLN A 621 6.72 32.01 17.66
N PHE A 622 7.35 33.13 18.08
CA PHE A 622 8.14 33.98 17.18
C PHE A 622 9.42 33.28 16.72
N ALA A 623 10.09 32.54 17.61
CA ALA A 623 11.24 31.72 17.24
C ALA A 623 10.86 30.58 16.26
N THR A 624 9.74 29.90 16.52
CA THR A 624 9.17 28.91 15.58
C THR A 624 8.81 29.54 14.23
N TRP A 625 8.20 30.73 14.23
CA TRP A 625 7.88 31.46 13.00
C TRP A 625 9.15 31.86 12.22
N ILE A 626 10.21 32.31 12.89
CA ILE A 626 11.50 32.63 12.26
C ILE A 626 12.10 31.39 11.59
N GLN A 627 12.02 30.22 12.22
CA GLN A 627 12.52 28.98 11.61
C GLN A 627 11.64 28.53 10.43
N TYR A 628 10.32 28.53 10.59
CA TYR A 628 9.37 28.33 9.49
C TYR A 628 9.64 29.26 8.30
N LEU A 629 10.00 30.51 8.57
CA LEU A 629 10.34 31.52 7.57
C LEU A 629 11.66 31.20 6.83
N ASP A 630 12.67 30.68 7.54
CA ASP A 630 13.91 30.22 6.92
C ASP A 630 13.68 28.95 6.07
N ASP A 631 12.99 27.94 6.61
CA ASP A 631 12.62 26.71 5.88
C ASP A 631 11.79 27.04 4.62
N PHE A 632 10.87 28.00 4.74
CA PHE A 632 10.08 28.52 3.64
C PHE A 632 10.95 29.19 2.57
N TYR A 633 11.91 30.05 2.93
CA TYR A 633 12.80 30.72 1.97
C TYR A 633 13.93 29.82 1.42
N LEU A 634 14.24 28.69 2.08
CA LEU A 634 15.05 27.62 1.51
C LEU A 634 14.25 26.82 0.47
N THR A 635 12.97 26.53 0.75
CA THR A 635 12.07 25.79 -0.15
C THR A 635 11.66 26.61 -1.38
N PHE A 636 11.47 27.93 -1.23
CA PHE A 636 11.05 28.84 -2.31
C PHE A 636 11.99 30.05 -2.49
N PRO A 637 13.21 29.85 -3.06
CA PRO A 637 14.22 30.91 -3.17
C PRO A 637 13.75 32.17 -3.94
N ASP A 638 12.98 32.00 -5.02
CA ASP A 638 12.46 33.11 -5.83
C ASP A 638 11.40 33.96 -5.09
N LEU A 639 10.82 33.41 -4.03
CA LEU A 639 9.82 34.06 -3.19
C LEU A 639 10.45 34.68 -1.93
N ARG A 640 11.78 34.65 -1.83
CA ARG A 640 12.57 35.20 -0.71
C ARG A 640 12.39 36.69 -0.53
N ARG A 641 12.00 37.08 0.68
CA ARG A 641 11.75 38.47 1.08
C ARG A 641 12.33 38.71 2.49
N THR A 642 12.64 39.95 2.84
CA THR A 642 13.09 40.27 4.21
C THR A 642 12.01 39.94 5.22
N MET A 643 12.41 39.45 6.40
CA MET A 643 11.50 39.16 7.54
C MET A 643 10.59 40.36 7.88
N MET A 644 11.14 41.56 7.72
CA MET A 644 10.45 42.84 7.92
C MET A 644 9.21 43.07 7.04
N LYS A 645 9.05 42.40 5.89
CA LYS A 645 7.84 42.55 5.05
C LYS A 645 6.58 42.10 5.81
N THR A 646 6.71 41.11 6.70
CA THR A 646 5.64 40.69 7.60
C THR A 646 5.57 41.61 8.81
N VAL A 647 6.68 41.75 9.54
CA VAL A 647 6.65 42.40 10.87
C VAL A 647 6.23 43.88 10.77
N ARG A 648 6.67 44.62 9.74
CA ARG A 648 6.29 46.03 9.49
C ARG A 648 4.83 46.23 9.02
N ARG A 649 4.01 45.19 9.01
CA ARG A 649 2.53 45.29 8.84
C ARG A 649 1.79 45.51 10.15
N HIS A 650 2.44 45.19 11.28
CA HIS A 650 1.83 45.17 12.61
C HIS A 650 2.55 46.08 13.60
N HIS A 651 3.77 46.52 13.28
CA HIS A 651 4.58 47.42 14.09
C HIS A 651 5.22 48.48 13.18
N ASP A 652 5.20 49.74 13.63
CA ASP A 652 5.95 50.82 12.99
C ASP A 652 7.46 50.73 13.27
N ASP A 653 8.23 51.57 12.60
CA ASP A 653 9.70 51.55 12.66
C ASP A 653 10.25 51.93 14.04
N LYS A 654 9.59 52.86 14.74
CA LYS A 654 9.99 53.31 16.08
C LYS A 654 9.71 52.23 17.12
N SER A 655 8.55 51.61 17.08
CA SER A 655 8.19 50.43 17.88
C SER A 655 9.16 49.27 17.64
N LEU A 656 9.57 49.03 16.39
CA LEU A 656 10.56 47.99 16.06
C LEU A 656 11.94 48.29 16.63
N VAL A 657 12.44 49.52 16.48
CA VAL A 657 13.72 49.94 17.07
C VAL A 657 13.69 49.81 18.61
N LYS A 658 12.60 50.26 19.26
CA LYS A 658 12.40 50.11 20.71
C LYS A 658 12.46 48.64 21.17
N MET A 659 11.78 47.74 20.46
CA MET A 659 11.84 46.30 20.75
C MET A 659 13.26 45.75 20.58
N ILE A 660 13.93 46.07 19.47
CA ILE A 660 15.32 45.62 19.19
C ILE A 660 16.27 46.07 20.31
N ILE A 661 16.27 47.35 20.68
CA ILE A 661 17.12 47.91 21.76
C ILE A 661 16.85 47.20 23.10
N SER A 662 15.60 46.86 23.38
CA SER A 662 15.21 46.15 24.60
C SER A 662 15.68 44.70 24.58
N GLY A 663 15.46 43.99 23.48
CA GLY A 663 15.84 42.59 23.31
C GLY A 663 17.35 42.34 23.19
N MET A 664 18.16 43.35 22.85
CA MET A 664 19.62 43.27 22.94
C MET A 664 20.14 43.24 24.38
N LYS A 665 19.39 43.76 25.35
CA LYS A 665 19.78 43.80 26.77
C LYS A 665 19.54 42.48 27.51
N VAL A 666 18.84 41.53 26.88
CA VAL A 666 18.44 40.26 27.49
C VAL A 666 19.04 39.09 26.70
N SER A 667 19.84 38.25 27.36
CA SER A 667 20.68 37.22 26.73
C SER A 667 19.91 36.10 26.02
N SER A 668 18.64 35.86 26.38
CA SER A 668 17.78 34.91 25.67
C SER A 668 17.28 35.45 24.32
N THR A 669 17.10 36.77 24.19
CA THR A 669 16.54 37.42 22.99
C THR A 669 17.59 38.08 22.09
N GLU A 670 18.80 38.33 22.61
CA GLU A 670 19.89 39.05 21.93
C GLU A 670 20.14 38.59 20.49
N LYS A 671 20.18 37.28 20.24
CA LYS A 671 20.40 36.70 18.89
C LYS A 671 19.27 37.03 17.91
N ILE A 672 18.02 37.11 18.40
CA ILE A 672 16.84 37.46 17.61
C ILE A 672 16.81 38.98 17.37
N ALA A 673 17.10 39.79 18.39
CA ALA A 673 17.19 41.25 18.27
C ALA A 673 18.24 41.67 17.22
N LYS A 674 19.46 41.11 17.29
CA LYS A 674 20.52 41.33 16.29
C LYS A 674 20.14 40.83 14.89
N ARG A 675 19.25 39.85 14.76
CA ARG A 675 18.71 39.42 13.45
C ARG A 675 17.68 40.43 12.93
N MET A 676 16.78 40.94 13.78
CA MET A 676 15.78 41.93 13.42
C MET A 676 16.41 43.26 12.98
N GLU A 677 17.41 43.76 13.71
CA GLU A 677 18.22 44.94 13.35
C GLU A 677 18.74 44.85 11.91
N ARG A 678 19.51 43.80 11.59
CA ARG A 678 20.09 43.61 10.26
C ARG A 678 19.04 43.47 9.16
N GLU A 679 17.87 42.91 9.46
CA GLU A 679 16.77 42.81 8.49
C GLU A 679 16.04 44.15 8.32
N LEU A 680 15.94 44.99 9.36
CA LEU A 680 15.36 46.34 9.31
C LEU A 680 16.24 47.29 8.49
N LEU A 681 17.54 47.36 8.79
CA LEU A 681 18.51 48.17 8.05
C LEU A 681 18.57 47.80 6.56
N LYS A 682 18.52 46.50 6.23
CA LYS A 682 18.36 46.03 4.83
C LYS A 682 17.02 46.46 4.24
N ASN A 683 15.92 46.35 4.98
CA ASN A 683 14.58 46.63 4.46
C ASN A 683 14.37 48.11 4.13
N TRP A 684 14.98 49.03 4.90
CA TRP A 684 15.05 50.45 4.55
C TRP A 684 15.93 50.74 3.32
N ASN A 685 16.88 49.85 2.98
CA ASN A 685 17.84 50.02 1.87
C ASN A 685 17.57 49.14 0.64
N VAL A 686 16.34 48.62 0.46
CA VAL A 686 15.98 47.74 -0.67
C VAL A 686 16.15 48.43 -2.02
N SER A 687 16.03 49.76 -2.07
CA SER A 687 16.55 50.58 -3.16
C SER A 687 16.91 51.98 -2.67
N ARG A 688 17.78 52.69 -3.40
CA ARG A 688 18.06 54.13 -3.19
C ARG A 688 16.89 55.07 -3.57
N LYS A 689 15.67 54.54 -3.65
CA LYS A 689 14.42 55.28 -3.93
C LYS A 689 13.30 55.01 -2.91
N THR A 690 13.50 54.13 -1.91
CA THR A 690 12.41 53.70 -1.01
C THR A 690 12.26 54.53 0.26
N ARG A 691 13.37 54.94 0.91
CA ARG A 691 13.41 55.95 1.98
C ARG A 691 14.78 56.66 1.93
N THR A 692 14.82 57.94 2.30
CA THR A 692 16.07 58.67 2.56
C THR A 692 16.41 58.63 4.05
N PRO A 693 17.65 58.97 4.46
CA PRO A 693 18.00 59.13 5.87
C PRO A 693 17.12 60.16 6.60
N ASP A 694 16.79 61.30 5.98
CA ASP A 694 15.81 62.26 6.51
C ASP A 694 14.47 61.61 6.87
N GLN A 695 13.93 60.75 5.99
CA GLN A 695 12.66 60.06 6.21
C GLN A 695 12.73 58.94 7.27
N ILE A 696 13.93 58.50 7.65
CA ILE A 696 14.14 57.63 8.82
C ILE A 696 14.40 58.48 10.07
N PHE A 697 14.88 59.73 9.94
CA PHE A 697 15.02 60.67 11.03
C PHE A 697 13.63 61.10 11.53
N GLU A 698 12.79 61.60 10.62
CA GLU A 698 11.35 61.86 10.83
C GLU A 698 10.62 60.58 11.31
N GLY A 699 10.86 59.44 10.66
CA GLY A 699 10.21 58.16 10.98
C GLY A 699 10.58 57.52 12.33
N LEU A 700 11.45 58.17 13.13
CA LEU A 700 11.83 57.78 14.48
C LEU A 700 11.56 58.91 15.51
N ASP A 701 10.92 59.99 15.09
CA ASP A 701 10.69 61.26 15.81
C ASP A 701 12.00 61.92 16.31
N LEU A 702 13.10 61.80 15.55
CA LEU A 702 14.41 62.36 15.92
C LEU A 702 14.51 63.88 15.71
N GLU A 703 13.65 64.45 14.86
CA GLU A 703 13.40 65.89 14.74
C GLU A 703 12.67 66.45 15.97
N LEU A 704 11.85 65.64 16.65
CA LEU A 704 11.12 66.02 17.86
C LEU A 704 11.91 65.75 19.15
N ALA A 705 13.10 65.13 19.07
CA ALA A 705 13.91 64.77 20.23
C ALA A 705 14.47 65.99 21.00
N GLY A 706 14.54 67.17 20.38
CA GLY A 706 15.05 68.38 21.00
C GLY A 706 16.45 68.16 21.59
N LYS A 707 16.69 68.74 22.77
CA LYS A 707 17.93 68.61 23.55
C LYS A 707 18.29 67.17 23.96
N THR A 708 17.41 66.19 23.74
CA THR A 708 17.69 64.77 24.04
C THR A 708 18.25 63.98 22.86
N LEU A 709 18.34 64.57 21.65
CA LEU A 709 18.77 63.89 20.41
C LEU A 709 20.00 62.98 20.59
N PHE A 710 21.11 63.52 21.11
CA PHE A 710 22.36 62.77 21.29
C PHE A 710 22.26 61.61 22.31
N ALA A 711 21.32 61.68 23.26
CA ALA A 711 21.05 60.62 24.23
C ALA A 711 19.97 59.64 23.75
N SER A 712 19.37 59.87 22.58
CA SER A 712 18.33 59.01 22.01
C SER A 712 18.94 57.71 21.47
N PRO A 713 18.55 56.53 21.97
CA PRO A 713 19.08 55.26 21.44
C PRO A 713 18.55 54.94 20.03
N PHE A 714 17.58 55.71 19.53
CA PHE A 714 17.12 55.68 18.14
C PHE A 714 18.15 56.31 17.19
N LEU A 715 18.96 57.27 17.67
CA LEU A 715 19.95 57.97 16.85
C LEU A 715 21.06 57.03 16.37
N GLU A 716 21.52 56.09 17.20
CA GLU A 716 22.56 55.14 16.81
C GLU A 716 22.11 54.26 15.62
N ILE A 717 20.87 53.77 15.63
CA ILE A 717 20.33 52.97 14.51
C ILE A 717 20.15 53.82 13.25
N TRP A 718 19.80 55.11 13.38
CA TRP A 718 19.81 56.04 12.25
C TRP A 718 21.22 56.26 11.68
N ILE A 719 22.25 56.39 12.52
CA ILE A 719 23.66 56.51 12.08
C ILE A 719 24.13 55.22 11.35
N GLN A 720 23.77 54.04 11.87
CA GLN A 720 24.06 52.77 11.19
C GLN A 720 23.38 52.70 9.80
N TYR A 721 22.13 53.15 9.69
CA TYR A 721 21.44 53.23 8.40
C TYR A 721 22.11 54.24 7.45
N MET A 722 22.44 55.44 7.94
CA MET A 722 23.17 56.49 7.23
C MET A 722 24.45 55.96 6.54
N ALA A 723 25.31 55.29 7.30
CA ALA A 723 26.54 54.69 6.78
C ALA A 723 26.25 53.60 5.71
N THR A 724 25.18 52.82 5.92
CA THR A 724 24.77 51.74 5.00
C THR A 724 24.14 52.27 3.70
N TYR A 725 23.50 53.44 3.73
CA TYR A 725 22.84 54.08 2.59
C TYR A 725 23.85 54.70 1.62
N TYR A 726 24.74 55.56 2.13
CA TYR A 726 25.71 56.29 1.29
C TYR A 726 26.91 55.42 0.88
N LYS A 727 27.28 54.39 1.67
CA LYS A 727 28.45 53.49 1.49
C LYS A 727 29.84 54.15 1.56
N GLN A 728 29.93 55.47 1.55
CA GLN A 728 31.07 56.28 2.00
C GLN A 728 30.53 57.49 2.78
N LYS A 729 31.38 58.11 3.62
CA LYS A 729 31.09 59.23 4.56
C LYS A 729 29.66 59.83 4.48
N PRO A 730 28.73 59.47 5.39
CA PRO A 730 27.40 60.05 5.41
C PRO A 730 27.43 61.50 5.90
N ASP A 731 26.72 62.40 5.21
CA ASP A 731 26.54 63.78 5.64
C ASP A 731 25.37 63.90 6.63
N MET A 732 25.67 63.74 7.92
CA MET A 732 24.70 63.91 9.00
C MET A 732 24.34 65.38 9.26
N ILE A 733 25.18 66.32 8.80
CA ILE A 733 25.03 67.74 9.12
C ILE A 733 23.90 68.36 8.31
N THR A 734 23.81 68.05 7.02
CA THR A 734 22.68 68.48 6.18
C THR A 734 21.33 67.99 6.73
N THR A 735 21.24 66.77 7.29
CA THR A 735 20.00 66.32 7.95
C THR A 735 19.76 67.07 9.26
N PHE A 736 20.76 67.28 10.12
CA PHE A 736 20.54 67.97 11.40
C PHE A 736 20.12 69.45 11.21
N LEU A 737 20.82 70.20 10.36
CA LEU A 737 20.53 71.62 10.07
C LEU A 737 19.19 71.85 9.32
N LYS A 738 18.53 70.78 8.87
CA LYS A 738 17.19 70.82 8.25
C LYS A 738 16.06 70.87 9.29
N TYR A 739 16.29 70.37 10.51
CA TYR A 739 15.29 70.27 11.58
C TYR A 739 15.67 71.03 12.85
N TYR A 740 16.96 71.26 13.08
CA TYR A 740 17.50 71.98 14.22
C TYR A 740 18.19 73.26 13.76
N ASP A 741 17.95 74.36 14.48
CA ASP A 741 18.70 75.59 14.30
C ASP A 741 20.19 75.38 14.61
N GLU A 742 21.07 76.16 13.96
CA GLU A 742 22.52 75.98 14.09
C GLU A 742 23.04 76.29 15.50
N ASP A 743 22.51 77.33 16.17
CA ASP A 743 22.87 77.66 17.54
C ASP A 743 22.28 76.65 18.53
N GLU A 744 21.05 76.16 18.30
CA GLU A 744 20.48 75.07 19.11
C GLU A 744 21.32 73.79 18.98
N LEU A 745 21.65 73.38 17.75
CA LEU A 745 22.49 72.21 17.50
C LEU A 745 23.86 72.35 18.15
N PHE A 746 24.46 73.55 18.14
CA PHE A 746 25.73 73.82 18.83
C PHE A 746 25.61 73.70 20.35
N GLN A 747 24.55 74.21 20.98
CA GLN A 747 24.31 73.99 22.41
C GLN A 747 24.06 72.51 22.73
N MET A 748 23.34 71.78 21.87
CA MET A 748 23.09 70.35 22.01
C MET A 748 24.39 69.53 21.94
N ILE A 749 25.27 69.84 20.98
CA ILE A 749 26.62 69.26 20.87
C ILE A 749 27.42 69.55 22.15
N LYS A 750 27.44 70.79 22.62
CA LYS A 750 28.16 71.19 23.84
C LYS A 750 27.65 70.46 25.10
N THR A 751 26.33 70.29 25.21
CA THR A 751 25.71 69.48 26.28
C THR A 751 26.10 68.00 26.16
N ALA A 752 26.04 67.43 24.96
CA ALA A 752 26.37 66.03 24.72
C ALA A 752 27.87 65.71 24.88
N LYS A 753 28.77 66.67 24.62
CA LYS A 753 30.20 66.61 24.96
C LYS A 753 30.48 66.61 26.46
N SER A 754 29.51 67.03 27.28
CA SER A 754 29.62 67.02 28.75
C SER A 754 29.14 65.70 29.39
N ASN A 755 28.74 64.71 28.59
CA ASN A 755 28.31 63.38 29.05
C ASN A 755 29.17 62.28 28.39
N PRO A 756 29.92 61.47 29.16
CA PRO A 756 30.80 60.43 28.63
C PRO A 756 30.14 59.39 27.70
N THR A 757 28.81 59.15 27.82
CA THR A 757 28.12 58.20 26.92
C THR A 757 27.84 58.78 25.53
N THR A 758 27.90 60.11 25.37
CA THR A 758 27.58 60.82 24.11
C THR A 758 28.75 61.66 23.58
N GLU A 759 29.79 61.87 24.37
CA GLU A 759 30.93 62.75 24.09
C GLU A 759 31.59 62.49 22.73
N LYS A 760 31.86 61.22 22.41
CA LYS A 760 32.49 60.83 21.15
C LYS A 760 31.63 61.23 19.96
N LEU A 761 30.35 60.84 19.95
CA LEU A 761 29.42 61.14 18.86
C LEU A 761 29.23 62.65 18.70
N ALA A 762 29.11 63.38 19.81
CA ALA A 762 28.98 64.84 19.77
C ALA A 762 30.25 65.51 19.21
N SER A 763 31.44 64.98 19.49
CA SER A 763 32.71 65.46 18.94
C SER A 763 32.89 65.11 17.45
N ASP A 764 32.49 63.91 17.04
CA ASP A 764 32.48 63.50 15.62
C ASP A 764 31.54 64.40 14.79
N VAL A 765 30.39 64.79 15.36
CA VAL A 765 29.42 65.72 14.75
C VAL A 765 29.91 67.17 14.77
N GLU A 766 30.51 67.65 15.86
CA GLU A 766 31.12 68.99 15.94
C GLU A 766 32.20 69.17 14.86
N HIS A 767 33.05 68.16 14.69
CA HIS A 767 34.08 68.15 13.67
C HIS A 767 33.46 68.15 12.25
N ALA A 768 32.44 67.34 12.00
CA ALA A 768 31.71 67.35 10.72
C ALA A 768 31.06 68.71 10.42
N LEU A 769 30.43 69.35 11.41
CA LEU A 769 29.84 70.69 11.29
C LEU A 769 30.92 71.74 10.96
N SER A 770 32.11 71.63 11.55
CA SER A 770 33.25 72.51 11.26
C SER A 770 33.85 72.35 9.85
N LEU A 771 33.60 71.21 9.20
CA LEU A 771 33.98 70.94 7.80
C LEU A 771 32.87 71.35 6.82
N TYR A 772 31.60 71.24 7.21
CA TYR A 772 30.47 71.73 6.43
C TYR A 772 30.60 73.25 6.20
N LYS A 773 30.92 74.02 7.25
CA LYS A 773 31.16 75.49 7.18
C LYS A 773 32.39 75.94 6.37
N LYS A 774 33.08 75.04 5.66
CA LYS A 774 34.30 75.33 4.88
C LYS A 774 34.19 75.00 3.39
N ASN A 775 33.04 74.51 2.94
CA ASN A 775 32.72 74.24 1.53
C ASN A 775 31.50 75.06 1.09
#